data_AF-A0AAE1CW87-F1
#
_entry.id   AF-A0AAE1CW87-F1
#
_cell.length_a   1.000
_cell.length_b   1.000
_cell.length_c   1.000
_cell.angle_alpha   90.00
_cell.angle_beta   90.00
_cell.angle_gamma   90.00
#
_symmetry.space_group_name_H-M   'P 1'
#
loop_
_entity.id
_entity.type
_entity.pdbx_description
1 polymer ?
#
loop_
_entity_poly.entity_id
_entity_poly.type
_entity_poly.pdbx_seq_one_letter_code
_entity_poly.pdbx_strand_id
1 'polypeptide(L)'
;MAEPVKKKLRLEQKFRSEYSQLWSCIVPSKLGSSHARCTLCECDFTIKSGGKTDIDRHVKTKKHSEFDRLKSQTKPVTSFFAQSTTPIDHSATVAELYFMKFVIEHNLPISVFDHAGDLFRVMFPDSQIAKKFSCGSSKAAAVIRSVSTDISHELTERMLSSPFTIGTDGSNDRGSGQLYPIVVRTFDNSVGYVVSDVLCIKECIGPSTGENIFNTIDKEFEDRKIPWKNCLGFACDNASVMTGVHAGVASFVKRKNEGTYIDGCTSHLLHLAAKKGTDALNVDLEQFLTDIYYYMEKSSKRKKEFKEVQEECGVQLHAVLKYGPTRWLSLLGCISRVIEQWEALKTYFVGEMSNIKKCSSSAKDRLGRITSFFSDSKSKLYCYFLEENLPLFTNANLTFQKGSPQIHKTQRILDDLMTEIIVRFVKPEVVTEAKDLLKIDFDAHKNQKARGEIIVGDKTEKLWKQLKADDLLDKKNEDTLVHDFRGFFASALKYIIQKFPITDNFVQNATVIDPARRVEAKYSMLEYFVERYPCLHSPEMSMLKAEFGKYQVHPKVSEIASNTMNVDRQWNLIGQLKNSDGHLLFPTLTEVMKGLCCLTHSNAEVERVFSLVQKKNLNGVVVSPNEPRETAGLYWGYTVRLASCLSQVFKACPHPGGYDLTIGTSEKGKDVEQVDLPRFNHAIIVFGGLKGLEASVEADDKMQTDDPSEIFQHYVNVCPKQGSRTIRTEEALLIAMSTLSPKIKSAHTGTDNSKSQPS
;
A
#
# COMPACT_ATOMS: atom_id res chain seq x y z
N MET A 1 77.65 -15.48 9.21
CA MET A 1 76.92 -15.07 7.99
C MET A 1 75.69 -15.94 7.87
N ALA A 2 74.50 -15.37 8.07
CA ALA A 2 73.23 -16.07 7.94
C ALA A 2 72.71 -15.88 6.51
N GLU A 3 72.46 -16.97 5.80
CA GLU A 3 71.74 -16.94 4.52
C GLU A 3 70.21 -16.92 4.77
N PRO A 4 69.44 -16.15 3.99
CA PRO A 4 68.02 -15.90 4.28
C PRO A 4 67.13 -17.05 3.83
N VAL A 5 66.23 -17.47 4.72
CA VAL A 5 65.16 -18.43 4.45
C VAL A 5 64.15 -17.82 3.46
N LYS A 6 64.04 -18.41 2.25
CA LYS A 6 63.01 -18.05 1.26
C LYS A 6 61.60 -18.34 1.81
N LYS A 7 60.84 -17.29 2.19
CA LYS A 7 59.38 -17.39 2.40
C LYS A 7 58.69 -17.66 1.05
N LYS A 8 57.97 -18.79 0.93
CA LYS A 8 57.02 -19.03 -0.17
C LYS A 8 55.93 -17.95 -0.14
N LEU A 9 55.88 -17.08 -1.14
CA LEU A 9 54.73 -16.20 -1.41
C LEU A 9 53.49 -17.06 -1.68
N ARG A 10 52.53 -17.09 -0.74
CA ARG A 10 51.20 -17.67 -1.01
C ARG A 10 50.40 -16.66 -1.83
N LEU A 11 50.17 -16.96 -3.11
CA LEU A 11 49.24 -16.18 -3.93
C LEU A 11 47.82 -16.31 -3.38
N GLU A 12 47.24 -15.18 -2.98
CA GLU A 12 45.84 -15.08 -2.58
C GLU A 12 44.93 -15.48 -3.74
N GLN A 13 44.01 -16.40 -3.49
CA GLN A 13 43.10 -16.89 -4.52
C GLN A 13 41.87 -15.99 -4.64
N LYS A 14 41.40 -15.83 -5.88
CA LYS A 14 40.17 -15.09 -6.23
C LYS A 14 39.11 -16.04 -6.78
N PHE A 15 37.86 -15.61 -6.69
CA PHE A 15 36.70 -16.31 -7.25
C PHE A 15 36.85 -16.41 -8.78
N ARG A 16 36.61 -17.60 -9.33
CA ARG A 16 36.60 -17.88 -10.76
C ARG A 16 35.20 -18.33 -11.16
N SER A 17 34.71 -17.86 -12.31
CA SER A 17 33.38 -18.22 -12.84
C SER A 17 33.20 -19.75 -12.99
N GLU A 18 34.28 -20.48 -13.28
CA GLU A 18 34.31 -21.94 -13.34
C GLU A 18 33.84 -22.63 -12.04
N TYR A 19 33.97 -21.98 -10.89
CA TYR A 19 33.50 -22.54 -9.61
C TYR A 19 31.98 -22.72 -9.59
N SER A 20 31.24 -21.80 -10.22
CA SER A 20 29.78 -21.90 -10.33
C SER A 20 29.32 -22.98 -11.32
N GLN A 21 30.20 -23.42 -12.22
CA GLN A 21 29.94 -24.53 -13.14
C GLN A 21 30.19 -25.88 -12.45
N LEU A 22 31.24 -25.96 -11.63
CA LEU A 22 31.56 -27.17 -10.86
C LEU A 22 30.61 -27.40 -9.68
N TRP A 23 30.15 -26.32 -9.05
CA TRP A 23 29.17 -26.34 -7.97
C TRP A 23 28.07 -25.30 -8.24
N SER A 24 26.91 -25.76 -8.70
CA SER A 24 25.78 -24.89 -9.05
C SER A 24 25.24 -24.05 -7.88
N CYS A 25 25.56 -24.43 -6.63
CA CYS A 25 25.20 -23.69 -5.43
C CYS A 25 26.23 -22.62 -5.02
N ILE A 26 27.34 -22.45 -5.75
CA ILE A 26 28.41 -21.52 -5.40
C ILE A 26 28.39 -20.33 -6.36
N VAL A 27 28.27 -19.11 -5.82
CA VAL A 27 28.20 -17.86 -6.60
C VAL A 27 29.19 -16.83 -6.05
N PRO A 28 29.52 -15.76 -6.82
CA PRO A 28 30.35 -14.67 -6.34
C PRO A 28 29.79 -14.04 -5.06
N SER A 29 30.64 -13.79 -4.09
CA SER A 29 30.26 -13.12 -2.84
C SER A 29 30.22 -11.60 -3.01
N LYS A 30 29.27 -10.94 -2.32
CA LYS A 30 29.23 -9.47 -2.20
C LYS A 30 30.36 -8.92 -1.30
N LEU A 31 31.03 -9.77 -0.50
CA LEU A 31 32.15 -9.40 0.37
C LEU A 31 33.50 -9.26 -0.38
N GLY A 32 33.49 -9.47 -1.70
CA GLY A 32 34.63 -9.26 -2.57
C GLY A 32 35.23 -10.54 -3.15
N SER A 33 36.19 -10.37 -4.06
CA SER A 33 36.71 -11.45 -4.92
C SER A 33 37.43 -12.59 -4.18
N SER A 34 37.78 -12.43 -2.91
CA SER A 34 38.40 -13.47 -2.06
C SER A 34 37.40 -14.32 -1.28
N HIS A 35 36.11 -14.14 -1.51
CA HIS A 35 35.01 -14.84 -0.87
C HIS A 35 34.08 -15.50 -1.90
N ALA A 36 33.46 -16.60 -1.51
CA ALA A 36 32.41 -17.28 -2.25
C ALA A 36 31.15 -17.35 -1.40
N ARG A 37 29.98 -17.29 -2.03
CA ARG A 37 28.69 -17.47 -1.37
C ARG A 37 28.08 -18.81 -1.75
N CYS A 38 27.66 -19.59 -0.77
CA CYS A 38 26.84 -20.76 -1.02
C CYS A 38 25.37 -20.38 -0.93
N THR A 39 24.62 -20.56 -2.02
CA THR A 39 23.17 -20.30 -2.08
C THR A 39 22.36 -21.35 -1.34
N LEU A 40 22.92 -22.54 -1.12
CA LEU A 40 22.29 -23.62 -0.35
C LEU A 40 22.39 -23.39 1.17
N CYS A 41 23.57 -22.97 1.64
CA CYS A 41 23.84 -22.72 3.07
C CYS A 41 23.55 -21.27 3.51
N GLU A 42 23.22 -20.41 2.55
CA GLU A 42 23.03 -18.95 2.67
C GLU A 42 24.17 -18.20 3.38
N CYS A 43 25.40 -18.69 3.28
CA CYS A 43 26.56 -18.11 3.94
C CYS A 43 27.69 -17.77 2.97
N ASP A 44 28.42 -16.71 3.31
CA ASP A 44 29.69 -16.34 2.68
C ASP A 44 30.85 -17.00 3.43
N PHE A 45 31.85 -17.47 2.70
CA PHE A 45 33.07 -18.03 3.29
C PHE A 45 34.30 -17.62 2.47
N THR A 46 35.44 -17.56 3.15
CA THR A 46 36.69 -17.15 2.51
C THR A 46 37.27 -18.28 1.65
N ILE A 47 37.69 -17.92 0.45
CA ILE A 47 38.44 -18.80 -0.47
C ILE A 47 39.88 -18.30 -0.67
N LYS A 48 40.28 -17.30 0.13
CA LYS A 48 41.54 -16.56 -0.01
C LYS A 48 42.78 -17.45 0.04
N SER A 49 42.72 -18.54 0.82
CA SER A 49 43.88 -19.38 1.12
C SER A 49 43.99 -20.62 0.22
N GLY A 50 42.86 -21.23 -0.13
CA GLY A 50 42.80 -22.52 -0.82
C GLY A 50 41.94 -22.52 -2.08
N GLY A 51 41.22 -21.44 -2.40
CA GLY A 51 40.42 -21.33 -3.61
C GLY A 51 39.41 -22.47 -3.74
N LYS A 52 39.60 -23.29 -4.78
CA LYS A 52 38.82 -24.51 -5.06
C LYS A 52 38.76 -25.47 -3.86
N THR A 53 39.84 -25.62 -3.10
CA THR A 53 39.92 -26.55 -1.97
C THR A 53 39.12 -26.08 -0.76
N ASP A 54 38.94 -24.77 -0.59
CA ASP A 54 38.07 -24.21 0.45
C ASP A 54 36.59 -24.47 0.11
N ILE A 55 36.25 -24.41 -1.18
CA ILE A 55 34.91 -24.73 -1.69
C ILE A 55 34.60 -26.22 -1.51
N ASP A 56 35.53 -27.11 -1.90
CA ASP A 56 35.38 -28.56 -1.74
C ASP A 56 35.21 -28.96 -0.26
N ARG A 57 35.88 -28.26 0.65
CA ARG A 57 35.71 -28.44 2.09
C ARG A 57 34.34 -27.96 2.56
N HIS A 58 33.88 -26.80 2.07
CA HIS A 58 32.58 -26.25 2.42
C HIS A 58 31.43 -27.20 2.04
N VAL A 59 31.43 -27.75 0.82
CA VAL A 59 30.35 -28.63 0.34
C VAL A 59 30.31 -29.98 1.08
N LYS A 60 31.42 -30.38 1.71
CA LYS A 60 31.52 -31.57 2.58
C LYS A 60 31.18 -31.30 4.04
N THR A 61 30.82 -30.07 4.41
CA THR A 61 30.44 -29.77 5.80
C THR A 61 29.09 -30.40 6.15
N LYS A 62 28.94 -30.83 7.42
CA LYS A 62 27.67 -31.37 7.93
C LYS A 62 26.48 -30.44 7.66
N LYS A 63 26.69 -29.13 7.84
CA LYS A 63 25.68 -28.10 7.56
C LYS A 63 25.24 -28.15 6.08
N HIS A 64 26.18 -28.21 5.14
CA HIS A 64 25.86 -28.29 3.72
C HIS A 64 25.10 -29.58 3.38
N SER A 65 25.57 -30.73 3.85
CA SER A 65 24.91 -32.02 3.61
C SER A 65 23.48 -32.07 4.18
N GLU A 66 23.23 -31.41 5.31
CA GLU A 66 21.90 -31.33 5.91
C GLU A 66 20.94 -30.45 5.10
N PHE A 67 21.39 -29.28 4.64
CA PHE A 67 20.61 -28.42 3.75
C PHE A 67 20.37 -29.05 2.38
N ASP A 68 21.33 -29.81 1.86
CA ASP A 68 21.19 -30.50 0.57
C ASP A 68 20.17 -31.64 0.66
N ARG A 69 20.16 -32.36 1.79
CA ARG A 69 19.13 -33.35 2.12
C ARG A 69 17.74 -32.72 2.28
N LEU A 70 17.63 -31.55 2.90
CA LEU A 70 16.36 -30.82 3.05
C LEU A 70 15.85 -30.28 1.69
N LYS A 71 16.75 -29.83 0.82
CA LYS A 71 16.41 -29.38 -0.54
C LYS A 71 15.95 -30.53 -1.44
N SER A 72 16.50 -31.72 -1.27
CA SER A 72 16.07 -32.92 -2.00
C SER A 72 14.77 -33.52 -1.47
N GLN A 73 14.39 -33.23 -0.21
CA GLN A 73 13.09 -33.60 0.38
C GLN A 73 11.98 -32.57 0.12
N THR A 74 12.31 -31.35 -0.30
CA THR A 74 11.32 -30.34 -0.64
C THR A 74 10.76 -30.60 -2.04
N LYS A 75 9.47 -30.91 -2.07
CA LYS A 75 8.69 -31.11 -3.28
C LYS A 75 8.77 -29.87 -4.18
N PRO A 76 9.11 -30.00 -5.49
CA PRO A 76 9.11 -28.86 -6.39
C PRO A 76 7.71 -28.25 -6.46
N VAL A 77 7.62 -26.93 -6.65
CA VAL A 77 6.33 -26.20 -6.73
C VAL A 77 5.36 -26.85 -7.73
N THR A 78 5.90 -27.42 -8.82
CA THR A 78 5.15 -28.17 -9.84
C THR A 78 4.38 -29.38 -9.29
N SER A 79 4.85 -30.01 -8.21
CA SER A 79 4.17 -31.15 -7.57
C SER A 79 2.99 -30.76 -6.67
N PHE A 80 2.79 -29.46 -6.39
CA PHE A 80 1.58 -28.95 -5.74
C PHE A 80 0.42 -28.75 -6.74
N PHE A 81 0.72 -28.73 -8.03
CA PHE A 81 -0.26 -28.69 -9.11
C PHE A 81 -0.51 -30.11 -9.58
N ALA A 82 -1.34 -30.87 -8.85
CA ALA A 82 -1.80 -32.16 -9.32
C ALA A 82 -2.52 -31.97 -10.68
N GLN A 83 -2.23 -32.83 -11.66
CA GLN A 83 -3.01 -32.86 -12.89
C GLN A 83 -4.46 -33.21 -12.52
N SER A 84 -5.41 -32.36 -12.91
CA SER A 84 -6.84 -32.59 -12.72
C SER A 84 -7.25 -33.83 -13.50
N THR A 85 -7.24 -34.98 -12.83
CA THR A 85 -7.55 -36.29 -13.44
C THR A 85 -9.04 -36.59 -13.39
N THR A 86 -9.82 -35.84 -12.60
CA THR A 86 -11.27 -36.00 -12.48
C THR A 86 -12.04 -34.67 -12.58
N PRO A 87 -13.34 -34.67 -13.01
CA PRO A 87 -14.16 -33.46 -13.05
C PRO A 87 -14.29 -32.71 -11.72
N ILE A 88 -14.24 -33.45 -10.60
CA ILE A 88 -14.31 -32.86 -9.26
C ILE A 88 -13.01 -32.13 -8.89
N ASP A 89 -11.85 -32.57 -9.40
CA ASP A 89 -10.57 -31.87 -9.20
C ASP A 89 -10.54 -30.54 -9.97
N HIS A 90 -11.13 -30.53 -11.17
CA HIS A 90 -11.33 -29.29 -11.91
C HIS A 90 -12.25 -28.33 -11.15
N SER A 91 -13.37 -28.82 -10.61
CA SER A 91 -14.31 -28.01 -9.83
C SER A 91 -13.68 -27.45 -8.55
N ALA A 92 -12.85 -28.24 -7.87
CA ALA A 92 -12.06 -27.77 -6.72
C ALA A 92 -11.07 -26.66 -7.12
N THR A 93 -10.36 -26.83 -8.24
CA THR A 93 -9.46 -25.79 -8.77
C THR A 93 -10.21 -24.50 -9.10
N VAL A 94 -11.40 -24.60 -9.70
CA VAL A 94 -12.25 -23.44 -9.98
C VAL A 94 -12.67 -22.74 -8.68
N ALA A 95 -13.05 -23.49 -7.64
CA ALA A 95 -13.37 -22.92 -6.34
C ALA A 95 -12.16 -22.19 -5.70
N GLU A 96 -10.96 -22.75 -5.83
CA GLU A 96 -9.71 -22.11 -5.39
C GLU A 96 -9.46 -20.79 -6.11
N LEU A 97 -9.71 -20.73 -7.42
CA LEU A 97 -9.59 -19.50 -8.22
C LEU A 97 -10.64 -18.45 -7.86
N TYR A 98 -11.89 -18.85 -7.60
CA TYR A 98 -12.92 -17.91 -7.13
C TYR A 98 -12.58 -17.34 -5.75
N PHE A 99 -12.09 -18.16 -4.84
CA PHE A 99 -11.65 -17.67 -3.54
C PHE A 99 -10.41 -16.76 -3.65
N MET A 100 -9.51 -17.05 -4.60
CA MET A 100 -8.39 -16.18 -4.93
C MET A 100 -8.83 -14.82 -5.42
N LYS A 101 -9.78 -14.80 -6.37
CA LYS A 101 -10.40 -13.58 -6.84
C LYS A 101 -10.97 -12.77 -5.68
N PHE A 102 -11.72 -13.40 -4.78
CA PHE A 102 -12.23 -12.75 -3.56
C PHE A 102 -11.11 -12.15 -2.69
N VAL A 103 -10.06 -12.92 -2.39
CA VAL A 103 -8.92 -12.45 -1.59
C VAL A 103 -8.24 -11.23 -2.24
N ILE A 104 -8.07 -11.23 -3.56
CA ILE A 104 -7.45 -10.14 -4.32
C ILE A 104 -8.38 -8.92 -4.34
N GLU A 105 -9.65 -9.08 -4.72
CA GLU A 105 -10.64 -7.99 -4.83
C GLU A 105 -10.83 -7.25 -3.50
N HIS A 106 -10.73 -7.96 -2.38
CA HIS A 106 -10.88 -7.37 -1.05
C HIS A 106 -9.55 -6.98 -0.39
N ASN A 107 -8.42 -7.11 -1.11
CA ASN A 107 -7.08 -6.81 -0.60
C ASN A 107 -6.81 -7.47 0.77
N LEU A 108 -7.09 -8.78 0.83
CA LEU A 108 -6.87 -9.62 2.01
C LEU A 108 -5.46 -10.26 1.96
N PRO A 109 -4.85 -10.54 3.12
CA PRO A 109 -3.57 -11.25 3.16
C PRO A 109 -3.66 -12.62 2.50
N ILE A 110 -2.67 -12.98 1.69
CA ILE A 110 -2.60 -14.31 1.03
C ILE A 110 -2.59 -15.45 2.06
N SER A 111 -2.12 -15.20 3.30
CA SER A 111 -2.15 -16.17 4.41
C SER A 111 -3.56 -16.64 4.79
N VAL A 112 -4.62 -15.94 4.36
CA VAL A 112 -6.01 -16.39 4.54
C VAL A 112 -6.24 -17.77 3.92
N PHE A 113 -5.52 -18.10 2.83
CA PHE A 113 -5.60 -19.41 2.19
C PHE A 113 -5.19 -20.57 3.12
N ASP A 114 -4.30 -20.33 4.08
CA ASP A 114 -3.80 -21.39 4.99
C ASP A 114 -4.89 -21.92 5.93
N HIS A 115 -5.97 -21.17 6.12
CA HIS A 115 -7.11 -21.56 6.96
C HIS A 115 -8.39 -21.84 6.15
N ALA A 116 -8.46 -21.39 4.90
CA ALA A 116 -9.67 -21.43 4.09
C ALA A 116 -10.17 -22.86 3.83
N GLY A 117 -9.26 -23.79 3.52
CA GLY A 117 -9.63 -25.19 3.26
C GLY A 117 -10.27 -25.88 4.46
N ASP A 118 -9.73 -25.68 5.66
CA ASP A 118 -10.31 -26.24 6.89
C ASP A 118 -11.67 -25.62 7.20
N LEU A 119 -11.78 -24.31 7.06
CA LEU A 119 -13.04 -23.60 7.25
C LEU A 119 -14.13 -24.12 6.29
N PHE A 120 -13.82 -24.27 5.00
CA PHE A 120 -14.79 -24.75 4.02
C PHE A 120 -15.25 -26.18 4.28
N ARG A 121 -14.36 -27.06 4.77
CA ARG A 121 -14.74 -28.43 5.18
C ARG A 121 -15.73 -28.45 6.35
N VAL A 122 -15.60 -27.50 7.28
CA VAL A 122 -16.53 -27.35 8.42
C VAL A 122 -17.85 -26.71 7.98
N MET A 123 -17.79 -25.67 7.14
CA MET A 123 -18.98 -24.97 6.65
C MET A 123 -19.82 -25.84 5.69
N PHE A 124 -19.17 -26.69 4.90
CA PHE A 124 -19.80 -27.49 3.85
C PHE A 124 -19.37 -28.96 3.94
N PRO A 125 -19.78 -29.70 4.98
CA PRO A 125 -19.29 -31.05 5.28
C PRO A 125 -19.71 -32.11 4.24
N ASP A 126 -20.77 -31.85 3.49
CA ASP A 126 -21.30 -32.68 2.41
C ASP A 126 -20.63 -32.40 1.05
N SER A 127 -20.00 -31.24 0.89
CA SER A 127 -19.38 -30.81 -0.36
C SER A 127 -18.07 -31.54 -0.67
N GLN A 128 -18.04 -32.26 -1.80
CA GLN A 128 -16.80 -32.87 -2.31
C GLN A 128 -15.79 -31.82 -2.78
N ILE A 129 -16.26 -30.65 -3.23
CA ILE A 129 -15.40 -29.52 -3.60
C ILE A 129 -14.67 -29.00 -2.37
N ALA A 130 -15.38 -28.77 -1.26
CA ALA A 130 -14.78 -28.28 -0.02
C ALA A 130 -13.77 -29.29 0.57
N LYS A 131 -14.08 -30.59 0.49
CA LYS A 131 -13.15 -31.66 0.90
C LYS A 131 -11.86 -31.65 0.09
N LYS A 132 -11.93 -31.38 -1.22
CA LYS A 132 -10.78 -31.34 -2.12
C LYS A 132 -10.09 -29.97 -2.22
N PHE A 133 -10.64 -28.92 -1.64
CA PHE A 133 -10.01 -27.60 -1.62
C PHE A 133 -8.64 -27.69 -0.94
N SER A 134 -7.57 -27.46 -1.71
CA SER A 134 -6.19 -27.62 -1.30
C SER A 134 -5.34 -26.51 -1.91
N CYS A 135 -5.62 -25.29 -1.47
CA CYS A 135 -4.83 -24.11 -1.80
C CYS A 135 -4.39 -23.43 -0.51
N GLY A 136 -3.12 -23.59 -0.16
CA GLY A 136 -2.44 -22.78 0.86
C GLY A 136 -1.76 -21.56 0.24
N SER A 137 -1.24 -20.68 1.09
CA SER A 137 -0.63 -19.41 0.70
C SER A 137 0.49 -19.56 -0.35
N SER A 138 1.30 -20.62 -0.28
CA SER A 138 2.34 -20.92 -1.26
C SER A 138 1.78 -21.22 -2.67
N LYS A 139 0.70 -22.01 -2.75
CA LYS A 139 0.03 -22.32 -4.02
C LYS A 139 -0.65 -21.08 -4.57
N ALA A 140 -1.38 -20.36 -3.71
CA ALA A 140 -2.03 -19.10 -4.08
C ALA A 140 -1.01 -18.09 -4.64
N ALA A 141 0.10 -17.87 -3.95
CA ALA A 141 1.15 -16.95 -4.41
C ALA A 141 1.77 -17.39 -5.77
N ALA A 142 1.95 -18.70 -5.99
CA ALA A 142 2.45 -19.20 -7.27
C ALA A 142 1.45 -18.97 -8.42
N VAL A 143 0.16 -19.23 -8.19
CA VAL A 143 -0.89 -18.96 -9.18
C VAL A 143 -1.02 -17.48 -9.48
N ILE A 144 -1.05 -16.63 -8.44
CA ILE A 144 -1.09 -15.17 -8.60
C ILE A 144 0.06 -14.69 -9.48
N ARG A 145 1.29 -15.15 -9.22
CA ARG A 145 2.45 -14.80 -10.05
C ARG A 145 2.29 -15.24 -11.51
N SER A 146 1.75 -16.43 -11.75
CA SER A 146 1.50 -16.92 -13.11
C SER A 146 0.49 -16.03 -13.83
N VAL A 147 -0.67 -15.81 -13.21
CA VAL A 147 -1.75 -14.98 -13.78
C VAL A 147 -1.29 -13.54 -14.00
N SER A 148 -0.53 -12.95 -13.07
CA SER A 148 0.05 -11.62 -13.25
C SER A 148 1.04 -11.56 -14.42
N THR A 149 1.76 -12.65 -14.70
CA THR A 149 2.66 -12.73 -15.87
C THR A 149 1.86 -12.73 -17.16
N ASP A 150 0.77 -13.49 -17.22
CA ASP A 150 -0.12 -13.55 -18.39
C ASP A 150 -0.80 -12.20 -18.65
N ILE A 151 -1.34 -11.55 -17.61
CA ILE A 151 -1.93 -10.19 -17.71
C ILE A 151 -0.89 -9.17 -18.20
N SER A 152 0.33 -9.22 -17.66
CA SER A 152 1.43 -8.34 -18.10
C SER A 152 1.82 -8.60 -19.56
N HIS A 153 1.74 -9.85 -20.02
CA HIS A 153 1.98 -10.23 -21.41
C HIS A 153 0.87 -9.72 -22.34
N GLU A 154 -0.41 -9.89 -21.99
CA GLU A 154 -1.54 -9.35 -22.76
C GLU A 154 -1.45 -7.83 -22.93
N LEU A 155 -1.09 -7.12 -21.86
CA LEU A 155 -0.84 -5.68 -21.93
C LEU A 155 0.34 -5.35 -22.84
N THR A 156 1.43 -6.13 -22.78
CA THR A 156 2.60 -5.96 -23.65
C THR A 156 2.22 -6.10 -25.12
N GLU A 157 1.45 -7.13 -25.49
CA GLU A 157 0.97 -7.34 -26.86
C GLU A 157 0.12 -6.17 -27.37
N ARG A 158 -0.70 -5.59 -26.50
CA ARG A 158 -1.47 -4.39 -26.82
C ARG A 158 -0.55 -3.19 -27.06
N MET A 159 0.47 -2.98 -26.23
CA MET A 159 1.44 -1.89 -26.37
C MET A 159 2.31 -2.01 -27.64
N LEU A 160 2.58 -3.23 -28.11
CA LEU A 160 3.34 -3.47 -29.35
C LEU A 160 2.59 -2.94 -30.59
N SER A 161 1.27 -3.04 -30.60
CA SER A 161 0.42 -2.78 -31.77
C SER A 161 -0.42 -1.51 -31.68
N SER A 162 -0.65 -1.00 -30.48
CA SER A 162 -1.59 0.11 -30.23
C SER A 162 -0.93 1.30 -29.53
N PRO A 163 -1.44 2.52 -29.74
CA PRO A 163 -1.00 3.70 -28.99
C PRO A 163 -1.28 3.58 -27.50
N PHE A 164 -0.35 4.04 -26.67
CA PHE A 164 -0.48 4.01 -25.22
C PHE A 164 0.11 5.27 -24.58
N THR A 165 -0.23 5.50 -23.31
CA THR A 165 0.43 6.50 -22.46
C THR A 165 0.94 5.81 -21.20
N ILE A 166 2.13 6.17 -20.72
CA ILE A 166 2.64 5.62 -19.47
C ILE A 166 2.64 6.67 -18.35
N GLY A 167 2.49 6.22 -17.12
CA GLY A 167 2.62 7.03 -15.91
C GLY A 167 3.55 6.36 -14.93
N THR A 168 4.38 7.15 -14.24
CA THR A 168 5.23 6.64 -13.16
C THR A 168 5.52 7.72 -12.12
N ASP A 169 5.77 7.27 -10.89
CA ASP A 169 6.08 8.11 -9.75
C ASP A 169 6.84 7.27 -8.71
N GLY A 170 7.56 7.91 -7.80
CA GLY A 170 8.37 7.25 -6.79
C GLY A 170 7.58 6.87 -5.55
N SER A 171 7.74 5.65 -5.06
CA SER A 171 7.13 5.21 -3.79
C SER A 171 7.59 6.06 -2.61
N ASN A 172 6.69 6.29 -1.65
CA ASN A 172 6.99 6.95 -0.37
C ASN A 172 7.64 6.02 0.69
N ASP A 173 7.97 4.78 0.33
CA ASP A 173 8.47 3.78 1.27
C ASP A 173 9.87 4.12 1.78
N ARG A 174 10.05 4.10 3.11
CA ARG A 174 11.33 4.33 3.80
C ARG A 174 12.27 3.11 3.77
N GLY A 175 12.08 2.21 2.82
CA GLY A 175 12.91 1.02 2.62
C GLY A 175 14.26 1.35 1.99
N SER A 176 15.08 0.32 1.71
CA SER A 176 16.42 0.48 1.12
C SER A 176 16.40 0.87 -0.37
N GLY A 177 15.25 0.86 -1.04
CA GLY A 177 15.10 1.25 -2.44
C GLY A 177 13.71 1.78 -2.75
N GLN A 178 13.65 2.66 -3.76
CA GLN A 178 12.42 3.33 -4.20
C GLN A 178 11.81 2.57 -5.38
N LEU A 179 10.51 2.27 -5.28
CA LEU A 179 9.75 1.56 -6.29
C LEU A 179 9.10 2.55 -7.27
N TYR A 180 9.10 2.17 -8.54
CA TYR A 180 8.50 2.91 -9.66
C TYR A 180 7.54 1.98 -10.41
N PRO A 181 6.22 2.08 -10.17
CA PRO A 181 5.23 1.41 -11.00
C PRO A 181 5.22 2.03 -12.40
N ILE A 182 5.15 1.19 -13.42
CA ILE A 182 4.87 1.62 -14.80
C ILE A 182 3.40 1.34 -15.04
N VAL A 183 2.58 2.38 -14.93
CA VAL A 183 1.15 2.33 -15.22
C VAL A 183 0.97 2.67 -16.70
N VAL A 184 0.15 1.90 -17.41
CA VAL A 184 -0.05 2.04 -18.85
C VAL A 184 -1.53 2.24 -19.12
N ARG A 185 -1.82 3.26 -19.91
CA ARG A 185 -3.16 3.63 -20.34
C ARG A 185 -3.34 3.25 -21.81
N THR A 186 -4.30 2.38 -22.09
CA THR A 186 -4.59 1.85 -23.44
C THR A 186 -6.10 1.78 -23.70
N PHE A 187 -6.51 1.87 -24.96
CA PHE A 187 -7.88 1.57 -25.35
C PHE A 187 -8.02 0.05 -25.50
N ASP A 188 -8.93 -0.55 -24.73
CA ASP A 188 -9.19 -1.97 -24.80
C ASP A 188 -10.46 -2.22 -25.62
N ASN A 189 -10.27 -2.75 -26.84
CA ASN A 189 -11.36 -3.04 -27.76
C ASN A 189 -12.33 -4.13 -27.25
N SER A 190 -11.90 -5.00 -26.32
CA SER A 190 -12.77 -6.04 -25.76
C SER A 190 -13.86 -5.47 -24.84
N VAL A 191 -13.52 -4.42 -24.08
CA VAL A 191 -14.45 -3.73 -23.18
C VAL A 191 -14.99 -2.43 -23.76
N GLY A 192 -14.34 -1.87 -24.79
CA GLY A 192 -14.79 -0.70 -25.53
C GLY A 192 -14.55 0.64 -24.84
N TYR A 193 -13.52 0.73 -24.00
CA TYR A 193 -13.12 1.97 -23.31
C TYR A 193 -11.65 1.94 -22.89
N VAL A 194 -11.14 3.07 -22.38
CA VAL A 194 -9.74 3.18 -21.95
C VAL A 194 -9.55 2.57 -20.57
N VAL A 195 -8.55 1.70 -20.44
CA VAL A 195 -8.14 1.04 -19.20
C VAL A 195 -6.74 1.51 -18.78
N SER A 196 -6.50 1.49 -17.47
CA SER A 196 -5.22 1.83 -16.84
C SER A 196 -4.73 0.61 -16.09
N ASP A 197 -3.66 -0.02 -16.58
CA ASP A 197 -3.11 -1.28 -16.08
C ASP A 197 -1.68 -1.11 -15.59
N VAL A 198 -1.24 -1.93 -14.63
CA VAL A 198 0.16 -1.92 -14.17
C VAL A 198 0.96 -2.91 -15.01
N LEU A 199 1.93 -2.40 -15.79
CA LEU A 199 2.83 -3.26 -16.56
C LEU A 199 3.79 -4.02 -15.64
N CYS A 200 4.44 -3.29 -14.73
CA CYS A 200 5.30 -3.84 -13.69
C CYS A 200 5.57 -2.79 -12.59
N ILE A 201 6.12 -3.25 -11.47
CA ILE A 201 6.63 -2.40 -10.39
C ILE A 201 8.10 -2.74 -10.21
N LYS A 202 8.99 -1.77 -10.44
CA LYS A 202 10.44 -2.00 -10.42
C LYS A 202 11.12 -1.14 -9.38
N GLU A 203 12.10 -1.69 -8.70
CA GLU A 203 13.01 -0.94 -7.85
C GLU A 203 14.06 -0.25 -8.73
N CYS A 204 14.25 1.05 -8.54
CA CYS A 204 15.30 1.78 -9.25
C CYS A 204 16.68 1.27 -8.81
N ILE A 205 17.52 0.89 -9.77
CA ILE A 205 18.88 0.42 -9.48
C ILE A 205 19.78 1.63 -9.25
N GLY A 206 20.29 1.78 -8.02
CA GLY A 206 21.13 2.91 -7.64
C GLY A 206 20.33 4.13 -7.17
N PRO A 207 20.94 5.33 -7.13
CA PRO A 207 20.24 6.54 -6.72
C PRO A 207 19.08 6.86 -7.66
N SER A 208 17.95 7.34 -7.11
CA SER A 208 16.78 7.79 -7.85
C SER A 208 17.03 9.09 -8.63
N THR A 209 17.92 9.05 -9.62
CA THR A 209 18.14 10.13 -10.59
C THR A 209 17.21 9.96 -11.78
N GLY A 210 16.90 11.04 -12.50
CA GLY A 210 16.05 10.96 -13.68
C GLY A 210 16.59 10.00 -14.75
N GLU A 211 17.92 9.87 -14.86
CA GLU A 211 18.58 8.90 -15.74
C GLU A 211 18.36 7.45 -15.30
N ASN A 212 18.58 7.13 -14.01
CA ASN A 212 18.44 5.74 -13.52
C ASN A 212 16.98 5.28 -13.55
N ILE A 213 16.04 6.18 -13.23
CA ILE A 213 14.60 5.91 -13.34
C ILE A 213 14.24 5.66 -14.81
N PHE A 214 14.69 6.53 -15.72
CA PHE A 214 14.46 6.33 -17.14
C PHE A 214 15.05 5.01 -17.65
N ASN A 215 16.30 4.69 -17.30
CA ASN A 215 16.96 3.44 -17.70
C ASN A 215 16.20 2.21 -17.19
N THR A 216 15.55 2.30 -16.03
CA THR A 216 14.68 1.24 -15.51
C THR A 216 13.47 1.02 -16.42
N ILE A 217 12.83 2.10 -16.88
CA ILE A 217 11.68 2.05 -17.81
C ILE A 217 12.12 1.56 -19.19
N ASP A 218 13.20 2.14 -19.72
CA ASP A 218 13.73 1.86 -21.05
C ASP A 218 14.16 0.40 -21.17
N LYS A 219 14.80 -0.15 -20.14
CA LYS A 219 15.14 -1.57 -20.08
C LYS A 219 13.92 -2.47 -20.15
N GLU A 220 12.83 -2.15 -19.43
CA GLU A 220 11.60 -2.95 -19.53
C GLU A 220 10.98 -2.87 -20.93
N PHE A 221 11.09 -1.73 -21.60
CA PHE A 221 10.63 -1.57 -22.98
C PHE A 221 11.51 -2.37 -23.95
N GLU A 222 12.84 -2.35 -23.78
CA GLU A 222 13.78 -3.12 -24.58
C GLU A 222 13.58 -4.64 -24.41
N ASP A 223 13.50 -5.12 -23.17
CA ASP A 223 13.32 -6.54 -22.83
C ASP A 223 12.00 -7.08 -23.42
N ARG A 224 10.96 -6.24 -23.48
CA ARG A 224 9.62 -6.57 -24.01
C ARG A 224 9.41 -6.15 -25.46
N LYS A 225 10.40 -5.53 -26.10
CA LYS A 225 10.36 -4.99 -27.47
C LYS A 225 9.25 -3.95 -27.70
N ILE A 226 8.84 -3.24 -26.65
CA ILE A 226 7.82 -2.20 -26.70
C ILE A 226 8.39 -0.97 -27.43
N PRO A 227 7.78 -0.51 -28.54
CA PRO A 227 8.33 0.58 -29.31
C PRO A 227 7.92 1.94 -28.73
N TRP A 228 8.90 2.77 -28.38
CA TRP A 228 8.67 4.14 -27.89
C TRP A 228 7.82 5.01 -28.82
N LYS A 229 7.82 4.76 -30.15
CA LYS A 229 7.00 5.49 -31.13
C LYS A 229 5.48 5.36 -30.89
N ASN A 230 5.04 4.32 -30.17
CA ASN A 230 3.64 4.11 -29.80
C ASN A 230 3.27 4.83 -28.49
N CYS A 231 4.25 5.37 -27.77
CA CYS A 231 4.05 6.10 -26.53
C CYS A 231 3.61 7.55 -26.85
N LEU A 232 2.33 7.84 -26.61
CA LEU A 232 1.74 9.16 -26.83
C LEU A 232 2.10 10.14 -25.72
N GLY A 233 2.15 9.68 -24.47
CA GLY A 233 2.35 10.52 -23.31
C GLY A 233 3.15 9.86 -22.18
N PHE A 234 3.66 10.71 -21.30
CA PHE A 234 4.33 10.35 -20.05
C PHE A 234 3.76 11.21 -18.91
N ALA A 235 3.02 10.58 -18.00
CA ALA A 235 2.48 11.21 -16.79
C ALA A 235 3.43 11.03 -15.61
N CYS A 236 3.67 12.11 -14.86
CA CYS A 236 4.55 12.09 -13.70
C CYS A 236 4.25 13.22 -12.71
N ASP A 237 4.89 13.18 -11.54
CA ASP A 237 4.92 14.33 -10.63
C ASP A 237 5.67 15.53 -11.26
N ASN A 238 5.56 16.71 -10.65
CA ASN A 238 6.23 17.90 -11.14
C ASN A 238 7.65 18.08 -10.57
N ALA A 239 8.22 17.07 -9.89
CA ALA A 239 9.55 17.19 -9.30
C ALA A 239 10.63 17.30 -10.37
N SER A 240 11.73 17.98 -10.05
CA SER A 240 12.83 18.20 -10.99
C SER A 240 13.46 16.90 -11.49
N VAL A 241 13.42 15.83 -10.69
CA VAL A 241 13.88 14.49 -11.09
C VAL A 241 13.03 13.90 -12.21
N MET A 242 11.74 14.25 -12.29
CA MET A 242 10.82 13.77 -13.32
C MET A 242 10.77 14.72 -14.51
N THR A 243 10.55 16.02 -14.28
CA THR A 243 10.27 17.01 -15.34
C THR A 243 11.46 17.89 -15.72
N GLY A 244 12.61 17.73 -15.06
CA GLY A 244 13.82 18.53 -15.32
C GLY A 244 14.24 18.53 -16.79
N VAL A 245 14.53 19.72 -17.33
CA VAL A 245 14.76 19.95 -18.77
C VAL A 245 15.94 19.15 -19.34
N HIS A 246 17.00 18.96 -18.56
CA HIS A 246 18.22 18.29 -19.03
C HIS A 246 18.37 16.84 -18.52
N ALA A 247 18.07 16.63 -17.25
CA ALA A 247 18.35 15.39 -16.52
C ALA A 247 17.12 14.81 -15.81
N GLY A 248 15.92 15.31 -16.09
CA GLY A 248 14.67 14.71 -15.62
C GLY A 248 14.25 13.54 -16.52
N VAL A 249 13.49 12.58 -15.98
CA VAL A 249 12.97 11.42 -16.74
C VAL A 249 12.32 11.86 -18.07
N ALA A 250 11.49 12.90 -18.03
CA ALA A 250 10.81 13.48 -19.19
C ALA A 250 11.77 13.89 -20.32
N SER A 251 12.96 14.40 -19.98
CA SER A 251 13.97 14.77 -20.98
C SER A 251 14.54 13.55 -21.70
N PHE A 252 14.74 12.44 -20.98
CA PHE A 252 15.19 11.18 -21.58
C PHE A 252 14.08 10.51 -22.42
N VAL A 253 12.84 10.55 -21.94
CA VAL A 253 11.66 10.09 -22.70
C VAL A 253 11.55 10.84 -24.02
N LYS A 254 11.67 12.17 -24.02
CA LYS A 254 11.67 12.98 -25.26
C LYS A 254 12.84 12.65 -26.18
N ARG A 255 14.01 12.24 -25.66
CA ARG A 255 15.13 11.78 -26.50
C ARG A 255 14.83 10.46 -27.21
N LYS A 256 14.05 9.56 -26.61
CA LYS A 256 13.59 8.30 -27.27
C LYS A 256 12.42 8.52 -28.23
N ASN A 257 11.49 9.39 -27.87
CA ASN A 257 10.36 9.77 -28.71
C ASN A 257 9.96 11.23 -28.47
N GLU A 258 10.38 12.12 -29.37
CA GLU A 258 10.16 13.57 -29.27
C GLU A 258 8.68 13.96 -29.25
N GLY A 259 7.83 13.18 -29.93
CA GLY A 259 6.38 13.36 -29.97
C GLY A 259 5.70 13.16 -28.62
N THR A 260 6.32 12.47 -27.66
CA THR A 260 5.71 12.17 -26.36
C THR A 260 5.29 13.44 -25.61
N TYR A 261 4.03 13.51 -25.22
CA TYR A 261 3.50 14.58 -24.38
C TYR A 261 3.92 14.36 -22.92
N ILE A 262 4.47 15.38 -22.27
CA ILE A 262 4.86 15.30 -20.86
C ILE A 262 3.75 15.90 -20.03
N ASP A 263 2.99 15.05 -19.37
CA ASP A 263 1.85 15.42 -18.55
C ASP A 263 2.31 15.52 -17.08
N GLY A 264 2.67 16.74 -16.67
CA GLY A 264 2.91 17.01 -15.26
C GLY A 264 1.62 16.93 -14.45
N CYS A 265 1.70 16.57 -13.18
CA CYS A 265 0.52 16.38 -12.35
C CYS A 265 -0.31 17.65 -12.12
N THR A 266 -1.37 17.85 -12.93
CA THR A 266 -2.34 18.95 -12.77
C THR A 266 -2.95 19.01 -11.37
N SER A 267 -3.22 17.86 -10.76
CA SER A 267 -3.75 17.77 -9.39
C SER A 267 -2.78 18.33 -8.35
N HIS A 268 -1.48 18.11 -8.55
CA HIS A 268 -0.43 18.70 -7.72
C HIS A 268 -0.34 20.21 -7.94
N LEU A 269 -0.44 20.68 -9.19
CA LEU A 269 -0.45 22.10 -9.50
C LEU A 269 -1.67 22.82 -8.90
N LEU A 270 -2.86 22.19 -8.88
CA LEU A 270 -4.07 22.73 -8.24
C LEU A 270 -3.90 22.83 -6.73
N HIS A 271 -3.31 21.81 -6.11
CA HIS A 271 -2.96 21.85 -4.70
C HIS A 271 -1.99 23.01 -4.39
N LEU A 272 -0.94 23.17 -5.20
CA LEU A 272 0.02 24.26 -5.03
C LEU A 272 -0.60 25.64 -5.27
N ALA A 273 -1.53 25.78 -6.22
CA ALA A 273 -2.26 27.03 -6.45
C ALA A 273 -3.11 27.41 -5.23
N ALA A 274 -3.88 26.45 -4.70
CA ALA A 274 -4.65 26.64 -3.47
C ALA A 274 -3.73 27.00 -2.30
N LYS A 275 -2.59 26.30 -2.17
CA LYS A 275 -1.58 26.57 -1.15
C LYS A 275 -0.99 27.98 -1.25
N LYS A 276 -0.69 28.44 -2.47
CA LYS A 276 -0.23 29.83 -2.68
C LYS A 276 -1.28 30.85 -2.28
N GLY A 277 -2.55 30.53 -2.46
CA GLY A 277 -3.64 31.32 -1.91
C GLY A 277 -3.62 31.32 -0.37
N THR A 278 -3.55 30.16 0.27
CA THR A 278 -3.58 30.04 1.73
C THR A 278 -2.36 30.68 2.40
N ASP A 279 -1.18 30.56 1.81
CA ASP A 279 0.07 31.19 2.25
C ASP A 279 -0.02 32.73 2.26
N ALA A 280 -0.97 33.32 1.50
CA ALA A 280 -1.19 34.76 1.44
C ALA A 280 -2.12 35.29 2.55
N LEU A 281 -2.73 34.40 3.35
CA LEU A 281 -3.54 34.79 4.50
C LEU A 281 -2.63 35.05 5.70
N ASN A 282 -3.00 36.01 6.56
CA ASN A 282 -2.27 36.30 7.79
C ASN A 282 -2.62 35.31 8.93
N VAL A 283 -2.84 34.04 8.58
CA VAL A 283 -3.15 32.95 9.52
C VAL A 283 -2.58 31.62 9.02
N ASP A 284 -1.90 30.89 9.90
CA ASP A 284 -1.34 29.58 9.57
C ASP A 284 -2.33 28.45 9.93
N LEU A 285 -3.32 28.26 9.07
CA LEU A 285 -4.33 27.21 9.23
C LEU A 285 -3.76 25.80 9.10
N GLU A 286 -2.73 25.61 8.26
CA GLU A 286 -2.06 24.31 8.11
C GLU A 286 -1.40 23.86 9.41
N GLN A 287 -0.68 24.77 10.07
CA GLN A 287 -0.04 24.51 11.36
C GLN A 287 -1.08 24.32 12.47
N PHE A 288 -2.16 25.09 12.48
CA PHE A 288 -3.26 24.91 13.43
C PHE A 288 -3.89 23.52 13.35
N LEU A 289 -4.22 23.05 12.14
CA LEU A 289 -4.79 21.71 11.92
C LEU A 289 -3.82 20.60 12.34
N THR A 290 -2.54 20.79 12.00
CA THR A 290 -1.45 19.89 12.40
C THR A 290 -1.32 19.79 13.92
N ASP A 291 -1.43 20.93 14.60
CA ASP A 291 -1.35 21.02 16.05
C ASP A 291 -2.54 20.32 16.73
N ILE A 292 -3.78 20.55 16.29
CA ILE A 292 -4.94 19.82 16.85
C ILE A 292 -4.75 18.31 16.70
N TYR A 293 -4.40 17.83 15.49
CA TYR A 293 -4.27 16.41 15.24
C TYR A 293 -3.19 15.76 16.12
N TYR A 294 -1.98 16.32 16.15
CA TYR A 294 -0.88 15.74 16.94
C TYR A 294 -1.04 15.94 18.45
N TYR A 295 -1.88 16.88 18.90
CA TYR A 295 -2.30 16.93 20.30
C TYR A 295 -3.12 15.70 20.69
N MET A 296 -3.98 15.22 19.77
CA MET A 296 -4.92 14.11 20.00
C MET A 296 -4.34 12.72 19.69
N GLU A 297 -3.53 12.57 18.63
CA GLU A 297 -3.18 11.29 17.99
C GLU A 297 -2.73 10.19 18.96
N LYS A 298 -1.89 10.56 19.95
CA LYS A 298 -1.19 9.61 20.85
C LYS A 298 -1.78 9.48 22.25
N SER A 299 -2.97 10.04 22.51
CA SER A 299 -3.59 9.97 23.85
C SER A 299 -5.01 9.43 23.76
N SER A 300 -5.20 8.19 24.20
CA SER A 300 -6.53 7.58 24.36
C SER A 300 -7.39 8.38 25.35
N LYS A 301 -6.77 8.90 26.41
CA LYS A 301 -7.40 9.78 27.40
C LYS A 301 -7.98 11.03 26.74
N ARG A 302 -7.17 11.80 26.00
CA ARG A 302 -7.62 13.04 25.33
C ARG A 302 -8.74 12.79 24.33
N LYS A 303 -8.67 11.68 23.58
CA LYS A 303 -9.72 11.27 22.65
C LYS A 303 -11.03 10.95 23.38
N LYS A 304 -10.97 10.31 24.56
CA LYS A 304 -12.14 10.03 25.38
C LYS A 304 -12.75 11.31 25.95
N GLU A 305 -11.93 12.18 26.54
CA GLU A 305 -12.38 13.47 27.10
C GLU A 305 -12.98 14.36 26.02
N PHE A 306 -12.36 14.43 24.84
CA PHE A 306 -12.94 15.17 23.71
C PHE A 306 -14.29 14.61 23.28
N LYS A 307 -14.46 13.28 23.27
CA LYS A 307 -15.74 12.64 22.98
C LYS A 307 -16.82 13.03 23.99
N GLU A 308 -16.49 13.10 25.28
CA GLU A 308 -17.42 13.56 26.33
C GLU A 308 -17.85 15.02 26.06
N VAL A 309 -16.91 15.91 25.71
CA VAL A 309 -17.23 17.29 25.32
C VAL A 309 -18.09 17.37 24.05
N GLN A 310 -17.89 16.48 23.08
CA GLN A 310 -18.74 16.40 21.88
C GLN A 310 -20.19 16.02 22.24
N GLU A 311 -20.37 15.07 23.15
CA GLU A 311 -21.69 14.66 23.66
C GLU A 311 -22.38 15.83 24.40
N GLU A 312 -21.66 16.55 25.26
CA GLU A 312 -22.16 17.75 25.96
C GLU A 312 -22.56 18.88 25.01
N CYS A 313 -21.78 19.10 23.96
CA CYS A 313 -22.07 20.12 22.94
C CYS A 313 -23.15 19.71 21.93
N GLY A 314 -23.63 18.47 21.98
CA GLY A 314 -24.65 17.95 21.07
C GLY A 314 -24.19 17.83 19.61
N VAL A 315 -22.88 17.65 19.36
CA VAL A 315 -22.31 17.47 18.01
C VAL A 315 -22.08 16.00 17.69
N GLN A 316 -22.02 15.64 16.40
CA GLN A 316 -21.73 14.26 15.99
C GLN A 316 -20.33 13.82 16.45
N LEU A 317 -20.22 12.55 16.85
CA LEU A 317 -18.99 11.99 17.43
C LEU A 317 -17.98 11.68 16.33
N HIS A 318 -17.09 12.64 16.10
CA HIS A 318 -16.16 12.61 15.00
C HIS A 318 -14.72 12.87 15.44
N ALA A 319 -13.81 12.02 14.98
CA ALA A 319 -12.37 12.21 15.24
C ALA A 319 -11.80 13.41 14.47
N VAL A 320 -10.74 14.02 15.01
CA VAL A 320 -9.96 15.03 14.29
C VAL A 320 -9.26 14.38 13.09
N LEU A 321 -9.36 15.03 11.93
CA LEU A 321 -8.72 14.56 10.70
C LEU A 321 -7.24 14.98 10.65
N LYS A 322 -6.40 14.10 10.09
CA LYS A 322 -5.00 14.41 9.84
C LYS A 322 -4.88 15.25 8.57
N TYR A 323 -4.39 16.48 8.70
CA TYR A 323 -3.97 17.26 7.54
C TYR A 323 -2.75 16.59 6.88
N GLY A 324 -2.85 16.34 5.58
CA GLY A 324 -1.81 15.72 4.76
C GLY A 324 -1.33 16.73 3.72
N PRO A 325 -0.20 17.42 3.93
CA PRO A 325 0.27 18.48 3.04
C PRO A 325 0.69 17.99 1.65
N THR A 326 0.83 16.67 1.46
CA THR A 326 1.08 16.04 0.16
C THR A 326 -0.17 15.44 -0.48
N ARG A 327 -1.31 15.42 0.23
CA ARG A 327 -2.59 14.92 -0.28
C ARG A 327 -3.41 16.08 -0.78
N TRP A 328 -3.62 16.11 -2.09
CA TRP A 328 -3.97 17.29 -2.89
C TRP A 328 -5.12 18.16 -2.36
N LEU A 329 -6.04 17.66 -1.53
CA LEU A 329 -7.18 18.43 -1.01
C LEU A 329 -7.57 18.07 0.44
N SER A 330 -6.64 17.54 1.24
CA SER A 330 -6.95 17.19 2.62
C SER A 330 -7.36 18.40 3.48
N LEU A 331 -6.96 19.61 3.09
CA LEU A 331 -7.22 20.86 3.79
C LEU A 331 -8.71 21.15 3.96
N LEU A 332 -9.51 21.09 2.88
CA LEU A 332 -10.95 21.39 2.92
C LEU A 332 -11.69 20.47 3.91
N GLY A 333 -11.43 19.15 3.82
CA GLY A 333 -12.04 18.18 4.74
C GLY A 333 -11.66 18.43 6.21
N CYS A 334 -10.41 18.81 6.48
CA CYS A 334 -9.97 19.15 7.84
C CYS A 334 -10.63 20.44 8.36
N ILE A 335 -10.73 21.47 7.52
CA ILE A 335 -11.39 22.74 7.86
C ILE A 335 -12.88 22.52 8.13
N SER A 336 -13.59 21.81 7.24
CA SER A 336 -15.01 21.48 7.46
C SER A 336 -15.20 20.67 8.75
N ARG A 337 -14.31 19.72 9.07
CA ARG A 337 -14.36 19.01 10.36
C ARG A 337 -14.14 19.95 11.55
N VAL A 338 -13.22 20.90 11.46
CA VAL A 338 -13.03 21.89 12.54
C VAL A 338 -14.26 22.78 12.70
N ILE A 339 -14.87 23.25 11.61
CA ILE A 339 -16.08 24.07 11.63
C ILE A 339 -17.24 23.30 12.26
N GLU A 340 -17.44 22.06 11.84
CA GLU A 340 -18.45 21.13 12.37
C GLU A 340 -18.28 20.93 13.89
N GLN A 341 -17.04 20.86 14.35
CA GLN A 341 -16.67 20.57 15.74
C GLN A 341 -16.27 21.84 16.53
N TRP A 342 -16.59 23.03 16.02
CA TRP A 342 -15.99 24.27 16.49
C TRP A 342 -16.20 24.51 17.99
N GLU A 343 -17.44 24.44 18.45
CA GLU A 343 -17.77 24.71 19.86
C GLU A 343 -17.21 23.64 20.80
N ALA A 344 -17.24 22.36 20.39
CA ALA A 344 -16.66 21.26 21.16
C ALA A 344 -15.13 21.37 21.26
N LEU A 345 -14.44 21.67 20.15
CA LEU A 345 -12.99 21.88 20.14
C LEU A 345 -12.60 23.09 20.98
N LYS A 346 -13.31 24.22 20.81
CA LYS A 346 -13.08 25.43 21.60
C LYS A 346 -13.23 25.15 23.10
N THR A 347 -14.34 24.52 23.50
CA THR A 347 -14.61 24.17 24.90
C THR A 347 -13.53 23.26 25.47
N TYR A 348 -13.17 22.20 24.74
CA TYR A 348 -12.14 21.26 25.14
C TYR A 348 -10.77 21.94 25.35
N PHE A 349 -10.29 22.70 24.36
CA PHE A 349 -8.96 23.29 24.42
C PHE A 349 -8.85 24.45 25.42
N VAL A 350 -9.93 25.23 25.61
CA VAL A 350 -9.98 26.25 26.67
C VAL A 350 -9.90 25.58 28.06
N GLY A 351 -10.64 24.48 28.27
CA GLY A 351 -10.57 23.70 29.51
C GLY A 351 -9.19 23.08 29.77
N GLU A 352 -8.54 22.58 28.72
CA GLU A 352 -7.17 22.06 28.81
C GLU A 352 -6.15 23.16 29.13
N MET A 353 -6.31 24.37 28.57
CA MET A 353 -5.44 25.52 28.85
C MET A 353 -5.52 25.93 30.32
N SER A 354 -6.70 25.87 30.94
CA SER A 354 -6.86 26.10 32.38
C SER A 354 -6.09 25.07 33.23
N ASN A 355 -5.81 23.88 32.68
CA ASN A 355 -5.07 22.78 33.33
C ASN A 355 -3.61 22.63 32.88
N ILE A 356 -3.05 23.66 32.22
CA ILE A 356 -1.73 23.64 31.55
C ILE A 356 -0.55 23.13 32.40
N LYS A 357 -0.62 23.25 33.74
CA LYS A 357 0.44 22.81 34.67
C LYS A 357 0.80 21.32 34.55
N LYS A 358 -0.11 20.49 34.03
CA LYS A 358 0.07 19.03 33.90
C LYS A 358 0.67 18.57 32.55
N CYS A 359 0.93 19.48 31.60
CA CYS A 359 1.42 19.13 30.27
C CYS A 359 2.96 19.18 30.13
N SER A 360 3.52 18.40 29.20
CA SER A 360 4.93 18.54 28.77
C SER A 360 5.17 19.89 28.09
N SER A 361 6.42 20.37 28.07
CA SER A 361 6.80 21.65 27.44
C SER A 361 6.31 21.77 25.99
N SER A 362 6.54 20.76 25.14
CA SER A 362 6.09 20.75 23.75
C SER A 362 4.56 20.73 23.59
N ALA A 363 3.82 20.14 24.55
CA ALA A 363 2.37 20.17 24.55
C ALA A 363 1.80 21.53 24.99
N LYS A 364 2.52 22.28 25.83
CA LYS A 364 2.14 23.63 26.27
C LYS A 364 2.17 24.63 25.12
N ASP A 365 3.24 24.64 24.31
CA ASP A 365 3.36 25.58 23.19
C ASP A 365 2.26 25.36 22.14
N ARG A 366 1.99 24.08 21.84
CA ARG A 366 0.91 23.66 20.95
C ARG A 366 -0.46 24.09 21.47
N LEU A 367 -0.74 23.82 22.74
CA LEU A 367 -1.98 24.19 23.39
C LEU A 367 -2.18 25.71 23.41
N GLY A 368 -1.11 26.48 23.65
CA GLY A 368 -1.12 27.94 23.59
C GLY A 368 -1.51 28.46 22.21
N ARG A 369 -0.91 27.92 21.14
CA ARG A 369 -1.28 28.28 19.75
C ARG A 369 -2.72 27.94 19.42
N ILE A 370 -3.18 26.73 19.77
CA ILE A 370 -4.57 26.30 19.52
C ILE A 370 -5.56 27.21 20.26
N THR A 371 -5.30 27.51 21.54
CA THR A 371 -6.19 28.33 22.37
C THR A 371 -6.21 29.77 21.88
N SER A 372 -5.06 30.33 21.49
CA SER A 372 -4.97 31.66 20.89
C SER A 372 -5.80 31.74 19.60
N PHE A 373 -5.74 30.70 18.76
CA PHE A 373 -6.54 30.63 17.54
C PHE A 373 -8.04 30.67 17.84
N PHE A 374 -8.54 29.85 18.78
CA PHE A 374 -9.96 29.86 19.17
C PHE A 374 -10.43 31.13 19.91
N SER A 375 -9.49 31.92 20.43
CA SER A 375 -9.76 33.18 21.14
C SER A 375 -9.83 34.38 20.20
N ASP A 376 -9.18 34.32 19.04
CA ASP A 376 -9.28 35.36 18.01
C ASP A 376 -10.61 35.26 17.26
N SER A 377 -11.40 36.33 17.30
CA SER A 377 -12.71 36.44 16.64
C SER A 377 -12.62 36.24 15.13
N LYS A 378 -11.46 36.54 14.50
CA LYS A 378 -11.23 36.42 13.06
C LYS A 378 -10.90 35.01 12.61
N SER A 379 -10.42 34.14 13.49
CA SER A 379 -10.00 32.78 13.11
C SER A 379 -11.11 31.99 12.44
N LYS A 380 -12.34 32.11 12.94
CA LYS A 380 -13.52 31.43 12.36
C LYS A 380 -13.87 32.01 10.98
N LEU A 381 -13.62 33.30 10.74
CA LEU A 381 -13.79 33.91 9.41
C LEU A 381 -12.85 33.28 8.38
N TYR A 382 -11.57 33.08 8.72
CA TYR A 382 -10.64 32.43 7.80
C TYR A 382 -11.03 30.98 7.51
N CYS A 383 -11.54 30.25 8.51
CA CYS A 383 -12.07 28.90 8.29
C CYS A 383 -13.27 28.91 7.32
N TYR A 384 -14.26 29.79 7.51
CA TYR A 384 -15.39 29.90 6.58
C TYR A 384 -14.94 30.34 5.18
N PHE A 385 -14.04 31.31 5.09
CA PHE A 385 -13.52 31.77 3.81
C PHE A 385 -12.88 30.64 3.02
N LEU A 386 -12.03 29.82 3.66
CA LEU A 386 -11.43 28.67 3.01
C LEU A 386 -12.43 27.55 2.71
N GLU A 387 -13.39 27.28 3.61
CA GLU A 387 -14.46 26.30 3.33
C GLU A 387 -15.27 26.67 2.08
N GLU A 388 -15.51 27.96 1.86
CA GLU A 388 -16.33 28.44 0.73
C GLU A 388 -15.52 28.64 -0.56
N ASN A 389 -14.20 28.86 -0.49
CA ASN A 389 -13.37 29.16 -1.67
C ASN A 389 -12.39 28.03 -2.09
N LEU A 390 -12.00 27.11 -1.21
CA LEU A 390 -11.28 25.90 -1.62
C LEU A 390 -12.07 24.96 -2.56
N PRO A 391 -13.43 24.95 -2.57
CA PRO A 391 -14.20 24.22 -3.57
C PRO A 391 -13.86 24.59 -5.03
N LEU A 392 -13.39 25.81 -5.31
CA LEU A 392 -12.93 26.23 -6.65
C LEU A 392 -11.87 25.26 -7.20
N PHE A 393 -10.84 24.98 -6.39
CA PHE A 393 -9.76 24.06 -6.73
C PHE A 393 -10.19 22.60 -6.61
N THR A 394 -11.00 22.29 -5.60
CA THR A 394 -11.47 20.92 -5.34
C THR A 394 -12.30 20.37 -6.50
N ASN A 395 -13.23 21.16 -7.03
CA ASN A 395 -14.09 20.75 -8.14
C ASN A 395 -13.32 20.49 -9.43
N ALA A 396 -12.35 21.35 -9.75
CA ALA A 396 -11.44 21.13 -10.87
C ALA A 396 -10.63 19.83 -10.68
N ASN A 397 -10.05 19.65 -9.50
CA ASN A 397 -9.21 18.50 -9.19
C ASN A 397 -10.00 17.17 -9.18
N LEU A 398 -11.26 17.16 -8.72
CA LEU A 398 -12.14 15.99 -8.80
C LEU A 398 -12.32 15.52 -10.25
N THR A 399 -12.33 16.45 -11.21
CA THR A 399 -12.38 16.09 -12.62
C THR A 399 -11.05 15.49 -13.08
N PHE A 400 -9.91 16.11 -12.74
CA PHE A 400 -8.60 15.59 -13.11
C PHE A 400 -8.21 14.28 -12.44
N GLN A 401 -8.90 13.86 -11.38
CA GLN A 401 -8.72 12.56 -10.74
C GLN A 401 -9.55 11.43 -11.36
N LYS A 402 -10.43 11.72 -12.33
CA LYS A 402 -11.24 10.67 -12.99
C LYS A 402 -10.36 9.70 -13.77
N GLY A 403 -10.73 8.42 -13.78
CA GLY A 403 -10.05 7.42 -14.62
C GLY A 403 -10.45 7.48 -16.09
N SER A 404 -11.60 8.06 -16.41
CA SER A 404 -12.01 8.26 -17.81
C SER A 404 -11.26 9.43 -18.45
N PRO A 405 -11.05 9.44 -19.78
CA PRO A 405 -10.29 10.51 -20.43
C PRO A 405 -10.90 11.89 -20.16
N GLN A 406 -10.09 12.86 -19.69
CA GLN A 406 -10.52 14.25 -19.49
C GLN A 406 -9.67 15.28 -20.26
N ILE A 407 -8.65 14.85 -21.03
CA ILE A 407 -7.72 15.77 -21.71
C ILE A 407 -8.44 16.80 -22.62
N HIS A 408 -9.54 16.38 -23.25
CA HIS A 408 -10.39 17.22 -24.10
C HIS A 408 -11.12 18.35 -23.36
N LYS A 409 -11.27 18.23 -22.03
CA LYS A 409 -11.90 19.23 -21.17
C LYS A 409 -10.89 20.12 -20.46
N THR A 410 -9.61 19.76 -20.45
CA THR A 410 -8.58 20.44 -19.66
C THR A 410 -8.57 21.94 -19.92
N GLN A 411 -8.53 22.39 -21.19
CA GLN A 411 -8.54 23.82 -21.53
C GLN A 411 -9.72 24.55 -20.86
N ARG A 412 -10.94 24.04 -21.08
CA ARG A 412 -12.17 24.63 -20.54
C ARG A 412 -12.17 24.67 -19.02
N ILE A 413 -11.74 23.59 -18.36
CA ILE A 413 -11.70 23.53 -16.89
C ILE A 413 -10.75 24.60 -16.34
N LEU A 414 -9.62 24.85 -17.01
CA LEU A 414 -8.67 25.87 -16.59
C LEU A 414 -9.22 27.28 -16.85
N ASP A 415 -9.86 27.52 -18.00
CA ASP A 415 -10.51 28.79 -18.32
C ASP A 415 -11.65 29.10 -17.33
N ASP A 416 -12.49 28.11 -17.02
CA ASP A 416 -13.58 28.20 -16.05
C ASP A 416 -13.01 28.49 -14.64
N LEU A 417 -11.95 27.80 -14.21
CA LEU A 417 -11.30 28.03 -12.92
C LEU A 417 -10.73 29.45 -12.81
N MET A 418 -10.03 29.93 -13.84
CA MET A 418 -9.51 31.30 -13.85
C MET A 418 -10.63 32.33 -13.79
N THR A 419 -11.69 32.12 -14.57
CA THR A 419 -12.87 33.00 -14.60
C THR A 419 -13.54 33.03 -13.23
N GLU A 420 -13.76 31.88 -12.62
CA GLU A 420 -14.37 31.78 -11.28
C GLU A 420 -13.53 32.45 -10.20
N ILE A 421 -12.19 32.41 -10.28
CA ILE A 421 -11.30 33.08 -9.33
C ILE A 421 -11.28 34.60 -9.57
N ILE A 422 -11.09 35.04 -10.81
CA ILE A 422 -10.86 36.46 -11.11
C ILE A 422 -12.10 37.31 -10.79
N VAL A 423 -13.31 36.81 -11.06
CA VAL A 423 -14.56 37.52 -10.77
C VAL A 423 -14.83 37.70 -9.27
N ARG A 424 -14.11 37.00 -8.38
CA ARG A 424 -14.26 37.19 -6.93
C ARG A 424 -13.74 38.54 -6.45
N PHE A 425 -12.75 39.11 -7.12
CA PHE A 425 -12.07 40.32 -6.65
C PHE A 425 -11.76 41.38 -7.71
N VAL A 426 -11.89 41.07 -9.01
CA VAL A 426 -11.72 42.02 -10.12
C VAL A 426 -13.08 42.53 -10.61
N LYS A 427 -13.13 43.81 -10.99
CA LYS A 427 -14.33 44.48 -11.49
C LYS A 427 -14.87 43.79 -12.76
N PRO A 428 -16.20 43.57 -12.88
CA PRO A 428 -16.78 42.93 -14.06
C PRO A 428 -16.42 43.62 -15.37
N GLU A 429 -16.42 44.97 -15.40
CA GLU A 429 -16.15 45.74 -16.61
C GLU A 429 -14.74 45.43 -17.16
N VAL A 430 -13.75 45.33 -16.27
CA VAL A 430 -12.36 45.00 -16.61
C VAL A 430 -12.25 43.59 -17.19
N VAL A 431 -12.99 42.62 -16.63
CA VAL A 431 -12.99 41.23 -17.11
C VAL A 431 -13.67 41.14 -18.48
N THR A 432 -14.79 41.83 -18.69
CA THR A 432 -15.54 41.79 -19.96
C THR A 432 -14.85 42.53 -21.10
N GLU A 433 -14.11 43.60 -20.80
CA GLU A 433 -13.36 44.36 -21.82
C GLU A 433 -12.05 43.66 -22.22
N ALA A 434 -11.56 42.73 -21.41
CA ALA A 434 -10.34 42.00 -21.67
C ALA A 434 -10.52 41.00 -22.83
N LYS A 435 -9.69 41.13 -23.86
CA LYS A 435 -9.60 40.14 -24.95
C LYS A 435 -8.93 38.83 -24.51
N ASP A 436 -8.16 38.88 -23.44
CA ASP A 436 -7.32 37.80 -22.93
C ASP A 436 -7.20 37.94 -21.40
N LEU A 437 -7.77 36.98 -20.67
CA LEU A 437 -7.78 36.99 -19.21
C LEU A 437 -6.37 36.94 -18.61
N LEU A 438 -5.40 36.38 -19.34
CA LEU A 438 -4.01 36.26 -18.90
C LEU A 438 -3.28 37.61 -18.84
N LYS A 439 -3.83 38.64 -19.49
CA LYS A 439 -3.23 39.98 -19.58
C LYS A 439 -3.87 41.00 -18.64
N ILE A 440 -4.86 40.60 -17.86
CA ILE A 440 -5.50 41.50 -16.89
C ILE A 440 -4.51 41.82 -15.76
N ASP A 441 -4.26 43.10 -15.53
CA ASP A 441 -3.54 43.57 -14.34
C ASP A 441 -4.50 43.57 -13.14
N PHE A 442 -4.73 42.38 -12.56
CA PHE A 442 -5.64 42.21 -11.43
C PHE A 442 -5.06 42.69 -10.09
N ASP A 443 -3.77 43.04 -10.03
CA ASP A 443 -3.13 43.64 -8.85
C ASP A 443 -3.41 45.14 -8.75
N ALA A 444 -3.65 45.82 -9.87
CA ALA A 444 -3.96 47.24 -9.86
C ALA A 444 -5.25 47.54 -9.11
N HIS A 445 -5.15 48.37 -8.07
CA HIS A 445 -6.29 48.76 -7.23
C HIS A 445 -7.48 49.33 -8.03
N LYS A 446 -7.22 50.04 -9.14
CA LYS A 446 -8.26 50.56 -10.03
C LYS A 446 -9.12 49.47 -10.68
N ASN A 447 -8.57 48.26 -10.85
CA ASN A 447 -9.22 47.12 -11.47
C ASN A 447 -9.94 46.22 -10.46
N GLN A 448 -9.66 46.39 -9.16
CA GLN A 448 -10.23 45.57 -8.09
C GLN A 448 -11.60 46.08 -7.64
N LYS A 449 -12.48 45.15 -7.27
CA LYS A 449 -13.80 45.44 -6.69
C LYS A 449 -13.68 46.21 -5.38
N ALA A 450 -14.70 46.99 -4.99
CA ALA A 450 -14.73 47.62 -3.68
C ALA A 450 -14.83 46.57 -2.55
N ARG A 451 -14.54 46.95 -1.29
CA ARG A 451 -14.56 46.03 -0.12
C ARG A 451 -15.83 45.17 -0.07
N GLY A 452 -16.99 45.80 -0.18
CA GLY A 452 -18.30 45.13 -0.02
C GLY A 452 -18.74 44.30 -1.22
N GLU A 453 -17.95 44.27 -2.28
CA GLU A 453 -18.27 43.59 -3.54
C GLU A 453 -17.39 42.35 -3.78
N ILE A 454 -16.40 42.11 -2.91
CA ILE A 454 -15.56 40.91 -2.98
C ILE A 454 -16.42 39.72 -2.61
N ILE A 455 -16.42 38.71 -3.47
CA ILE A 455 -17.21 37.49 -3.24
C ILE A 455 -16.38 36.57 -2.35
N VAL A 456 -16.70 36.55 -1.06
CA VAL A 456 -15.98 35.76 -0.04
C VAL A 456 -16.75 34.54 0.45
N GLY A 457 -18.05 34.46 0.14
CA GLY A 457 -18.94 33.37 0.56
C GLY A 457 -19.95 33.81 1.64
N ASP A 458 -21.13 33.19 1.65
CA ASP A 458 -22.27 33.59 2.48
C ASP A 458 -21.99 33.45 3.98
N LYS A 459 -21.35 32.36 4.40
CA LYS A 459 -21.01 32.14 5.82
C LYS A 459 -19.99 33.17 6.28
N THR A 460 -18.99 33.41 5.45
CA THR A 460 -17.95 34.42 5.69
C THR A 460 -18.56 35.81 5.80
N GLU A 461 -19.42 36.21 4.86
CA GLU A 461 -20.11 37.50 4.90
C GLU A 461 -21.01 37.67 6.12
N LYS A 462 -21.79 36.64 6.48
CA LYS A 462 -22.68 36.68 7.64
C LYS A 462 -21.89 36.88 8.93
N LEU A 463 -20.84 36.09 9.14
CA LEU A 463 -20.00 36.24 10.33
C LEU A 463 -19.26 37.59 10.33
N TRP A 464 -18.82 38.08 9.17
CA TRP A 464 -18.14 39.36 9.07
C TRP A 464 -19.07 40.50 9.51
N LYS A 465 -20.30 40.54 8.96
CA LYS A 465 -21.31 41.52 9.34
C LYS A 465 -21.64 41.45 10.83
N GLN A 466 -21.74 40.24 11.39
CA GLN A 466 -21.96 40.04 12.83
C GLN A 466 -20.82 40.59 13.67
N LEU A 467 -19.56 40.23 13.38
CA LEU A 467 -18.40 40.71 14.16
C LEU A 467 -18.24 42.23 14.11
N LYS A 468 -18.67 42.86 13.01
CA LYS A 468 -18.70 44.31 12.88
C LYS A 468 -19.82 44.93 13.72
N ALA A 469 -21.00 44.30 13.78
CA ALA A 469 -22.10 44.74 14.63
C ALA A 469 -21.77 44.60 16.13
N ASP A 470 -20.99 43.58 16.49
CA ASP A 470 -20.55 43.30 17.86
C ASP A 470 -19.31 44.12 18.29
N ASP A 471 -18.84 45.06 17.46
CA ASP A 471 -17.61 45.87 17.67
C ASP A 471 -16.32 45.03 17.89
N LEU A 472 -16.30 43.81 17.36
CA LEU A 472 -15.17 42.87 17.42
C LEU A 472 -14.24 42.97 16.20
N LEU A 473 -14.49 43.90 15.29
CA LEU A 473 -13.73 44.10 14.06
C LEU A 473 -13.52 45.59 13.75
N ASP A 474 -12.38 46.13 14.22
CA ASP A 474 -11.98 47.50 13.89
C ASP A 474 -11.60 47.67 12.40
N LYS A 475 -11.47 48.93 11.96
CA LYS A 475 -11.15 49.28 10.57
C LYS A 475 -9.83 48.66 10.08
N LYS A 476 -8.79 48.59 10.93
CA LYS A 476 -7.48 48.05 10.57
C LYS A 476 -7.55 46.54 10.35
N ASN A 477 -8.26 45.82 11.22
CA ASN A 477 -8.52 44.40 11.11
C ASN A 477 -9.39 44.10 9.88
N GLU A 478 -10.40 44.93 9.62
CA GLU A 478 -11.23 44.83 8.42
C GLU A 478 -10.38 45.05 7.15
N ASP A 479 -9.44 46.01 7.16
CA ASP A 479 -8.56 46.32 6.00
C ASP A 479 -7.60 45.15 5.75
N THR A 480 -7.13 44.52 6.83
CA THR A 480 -6.30 43.30 6.78
C THR A 480 -7.07 42.14 6.15
N LEU A 481 -8.33 41.89 6.55
CA LEU A 481 -9.15 40.82 5.97
C LEU A 481 -9.38 41.02 4.46
N VAL A 482 -9.69 42.25 4.04
CA VAL A 482 -9.84 42.57 2.61
C VAL A 482 -8.55 42.31 1.84
N HIS A 483 -7.42 42.76 2.40
CA HIS A 483 -6.10 42.53 1.82
C HIS A 483 -5.82 41.04 1.67
N ASP A 484 -6.05 40.25 2.73
CA ASP A 484 -5.77 38.82 2.78
C ASP A 484 -6.66 38.03 1.81
N PHE A 485 -7.97 38.31 1.76
CA PHE A 485 -8.88 37.62 0.83
C PHE A 485 -8.57 37.95 -0.64
N ARG A 486 -8.22 39.20 -0.96
CA ARG A 486 -7.70 39.54 -2.30
C ARG A 486 -6.36 38.85 -2.56
N GLY A 487 -5.48 38.84 -1.57
CA GLY A 487 -4.17 38.20 -1.61
C GLY A 487 -4.28 36.70 -1.91
N PHE A 488 -5.26 36.02 -1.33
CA PHE A 488 -5.57 34.62 -1.60
C PHE A 488 -5.86 34.39 -3.09
N PHE A 489 -6.85 35.11 -3.64
CA PHE A 489 -7.25 34.93 -5.04
C PHE A 489 -6.14 35.35 -6.01
N ALA A 490 -5.49 36.49 -5.77
CA ALA A 490 -4.42 37.00 -6.62
C ALA A 490 -3.19 36.07 -6.62
N SER A 491 -2.80 35.53 -5.46
CA SER A 491 -1.65 34.63 -5.35
C SER A 491 -1.92 33.28 -6.04
N ALA A 492 -3.13 32.74 -5.88
CA ALA A 492 -3.54 31.55 -6.59
C ALA A 492 -3.58 31.76 -8.12
N LEU A 493 -4.17 32.87 -8.58
CA LEU A 493 -4.28 33.19 -10.00
C LEU A 493 -2.92 33.42 -10.65
N LYS A 494 -1.99 34.13 -9.98
CA LYS A 494 -0.59 34.28 -10.43
C LYS A 494 0.08 32.93 -10.64
N TYR A 495 -0.09 32.01 -9.68
CA TYR A 495 0.48 30.67 -9.79
C TYR A 495 -0.13 29.89 -10.95
N ILE A 496 -1.45 29.95 -11.13
CA ILE A 496 -2.16 29.31 -12.24
C ILE A 496 -1.62 29.80 -13.58
N ILE A 497 -1.60 31.13 -13.81
CA ILE A 497 -1.11 31.74 -15.04
C ILE A 497 0.34 31.35 -15.33
N GLN A 498 1.18 31.23 -14.30
CA GLN A 498 2.60 30.90 -14.46
C GLN A 498 2.86 29.41 -14.73
N LYS A 499 2.06 28.49 -14.17
CA LYS A 499 2.41 27.07 -14.08
C LYS A 499 1.52 26.14 -14.89
N PHE A 500 0.28 26.54 -15.17
CA PHE A 500 -0.67 25.68 -15.88
C PHE A 500 -0.49 25.79 -17.40
N PRO A 501 -0.81 24.72 -18.15
CA PRO A 501 -0.66 24.69 -19.60
C PRO A 501 -1.81 25.41 -20.34
N ILE A 502 -2.18 26.62 -19.90
CA ILE A 502 -3.35 27.36 -20.44
C ILE A 502 -3.12 27.83 -21.89
N THR A 503 -1.87 28.19 -22.20
CA THR A 503 -1.45 28.60 -23.54
C THR A 503 -0.85 27.45 -24.34
N ASP A 504 -0.91 26.23 -23.82
CA ASP A 504 -0.29 25.07 -24.44
C ASP A 504 -1.16 24.57 -25.62
N ASN A 505 -0.56 24.58 -26.81
CA ASN A 505 -1.23 24.15 -28.04
C ASN A 505 -1.73 22.69 -27.97
N PHE A 506 -1.07 21.81 -27.21
CA PHE A 506 -1.50 20.42 -27.07
C PHE A 506 -2.89 20.34 -26.44
N VAL A 507 -3.08 21.04 -25.32
CA VAL A 507 -4.33 21.05 -24.55
C VAL A 507 -5.44 21.76 -25.33
N GLN A 508 -5.12 22.81 -26.07
CA GLN A 508 -6.08 23.51 -26.92
C GLN A 508 -6.58 22.63 -28.08
N ASN A 509 -5.68 21.92 -28.77
CA ASN A 509 -6.04 21.02 -29.86
C ASN A 509 -6.76 19.76 -29.36
N ALA A 510 -6.53 19.30 -28.12
CA ALA A 510 -7.18 18.12 -27.55
C ALA A 510 -8.71 18.21 -27.48
N THR A 511 -9.28 19.42 -27.61
CA THR A 511 -10.72 19.64 -27.75
C THR A 511 -11.35 18.90 -28.94
N VAL A 512 -10.57 18.57 -29.97
CA VAL A 512 -11.01 17.79 -31.14
C VAL A 512 -11.52 16.38 -30.79
N ILE A 513 -11.10 15.86 -29.64
CA ILE A 513 -11.49 14.54 -29.15
C ILE A 513 -12.97 14.55 -28.70
N ASP A 514 -13.58 15.70 -28.40
CA ASP A 514 -14.93 15.81 -27.84
C ASP A 514 -16.04 15.77 -28.93
N PRO A 515 -16.87 14.71 -29.00
CA PRO A 515 -17.98 14.63 -29.94
C PRO A 515 -19.06 15.70 -29.76
N ALA A 516 -19.20 16.26 -28.56
CA ALA A 516 -20.12 17.35 -28.31
C ALA A 516 -19.66 18.65 -29.01
N ARG A 517 -18.35 18.81 -29.25
CA ARG A 517 -17.77 19.98 -29.92
C ARG A 517 -17.40 19.74 -31.38
N ARG A 518 -17.81 18.62 -31.96
CA ARG A 518 -17.44 18.23 -33.33
C ARG A 518 -17.71 19.32 -34.39
N VAL A 519 -18.76 20.12 -34.23
CA VAL A 519 -19.14 21.18 -35.20
C VAL A 519 -18.14 22.34 -35.17
N GLU A 520 -17.60 22.66 -34.00
CA GLU A 520 -16.62 23.74 -33.80
C GLU A 520 -15.18 23.28 -34.08
N ALA A 521 -14.94 21.98 -33.94
CA ALA A 521 -13.63 21.37 -34.11
C ALA A 521 -13.11 21.55 -35.55
N LYS A 522 -11.84 21.96 -35.68
CA LYS A 522 -11.17 22.14 -36.97
C LYS A 522 -10.32 20.91 -37.29
N TYR A 523 -10.24 20.53 -38.56
CA TYR A 523 -9.37 19.44 -38.99
C TYR A 523 -7.89 19.67 -38.61
N SER A 524 -7.43 20.93 -38.62
CA SER A 524 -6.06 21.28 -38.18
C SER A 524 -5.75 20.85 -36.75
N MET A 525 -6.77 20.72 -35.88
CA MET A 525 -6.59 20.23 -34.51
C MET A 525 -6.32 18.73 -34.48
N LEU A 526 -6.94 17.96 -35.39
CA LEU A 526 -6.66 16.54 -35.56
C LEU A 526 -5.30 16.33 -36.24
N GLU A 527 -5.03 17.12 -37.28
CA GLU A 527 -3.76 17.15 -38.02
C GLU A 527 -2.57 17.37 -37.09
N TYR A 528 -2.69 18.31 -36.14
CA TYR A 528 -1.69 18.53 -35.09
C TYR A 528 -1.23 17.24 -34.40
N PHE A 529 -2.17 16.35 -34.06
CA PHE A 529 -1.83 15.10 -33.39
C PHE A 529 -1.30 14.03 -34.34
N VAL A 530 -1.85 13.95 -35.54
CA VAL A 530 -1.44 12.96 -36.55
C VAL A 530 -0.03 13.24 -37.07
N GLU A 531 0.34 14.51 -37.19
CA GLU A 531 1.72 14.92 -37.52
C GLU A 531 2.68 14.67 -36.36
N ARG A 532 2.22 14.88 -35.13
CA ARG A 532 3.02 14.66 -33.91
C ARG A 532 3.28 13.17 -33.62
N TYR A 533 2.32 12.29 -33.93
CA TYR A 533 2.36 10.88 -33.55
C TYR A 533 2.33 9.97 -34.78
N PRO A 534 3.49 9.45 -35.22
CA PRO A 534 3.55 8.53 -36.36
C PRO A 534 2.71 7.25 -36.18
N CYS A 535 2.51 6.79 -34.95
CA CYS A 535 1.65 5.64 -34.66
C CYS A 535 0.15 5.90 -34.86
N LEU A 536 -0.27 7.16 -34.99
CA LEU A 536 -1.64 7.57 -35.34
C LEU A 536 -1.78 7.90 -36.83
N HIS A 537 -0.69 7.83 -37.59
CA HIS A 537 -0.70 8.21 -38.99
C HIS A 537 -1.41 7.15 -39.85
N SER A 538 -2.49 7.55 -40.54
CA SER A 538 -3.11 6.72 -41.57
C SER A 538 -2.37 6.87 -42.91
N PRO A 539 -2.14 5.78 -43.67
CA PRO A 539 -1.58 5.84 -45.02
C PRO A 539 -2.40 6.72 -45.98
N GLU A 540 -3.69 6.95 -45.69
CA GLU A 540 -4.62 7.70 -46.53
C GLU A 540 -5.16 8.94 -45.80
N MET A 541 -4.32 9.98 -45.64
CA MET A 541 -4.74 11.25 -45.03
C MET A 541 -5.98 11.89 -45.67
N SER A 542 -6.16 11.70 -46.98
CA SER A 542 -7.37 12.15 -47.69
C SER A 542 -8.65 11.47 -47.17
N MET A 543 -8.58 10.18 -46.81
CA MET A 543 -9.71 9.48 -46.20
C MET A 543 -10.01 10.02 -44.80
N LEU A 544 -8.99 10.22 -43.96
CA LEU A 544 -9.16 10.76 -42.61
C LEU A 544 -9.89 12.11 -42.63
N LYS A 545 -9.49 13.01 -43.54
CA LYS A 545 -10.14 14.31 -43.72
C LYS A 545 -11.59 14.20 -44.19
N ALA A 546 -11.86 13.27 -45.12
CA ALA A 546 -13.22 13.02 -45.59
C ALA A 546 -14.12 12.41 -44.49
N GLU A 547 -13.61 11.46 -43.72
CA GLU A 547 -14.30 10.88 -42.56
C GLU A 547 -14.59 11.94 -41.50
N PHE A 548 -13.62 12.82 -41.20
CA PHE A 548 -13.81 13.93 -40.26
C PHE A 548 -14.97 14.84 -40.68
N GLY A 549 -15.01 15.29 -41.93
CA GLY A 549 -16.11 16.11 -42.43
C GLY A 549 -17.49 15.42 -42.34
N LYS A 550 -17.56 14.12 -42.68
CA LYS A 550 -18.79 13.33 -42.53
C LYS A 550 -19.22 13.20 -41.07
N TYR A 551 -18.26 12.97 -40.17
CA TYR A 551 -18.49 12.82 -38.74
C TYR A 551 -19.13 14.07 -38.12
N GLN A 552 -18.69 15.27 -38.52
CA GLN A 552 -19.18 16.53 -37.96
C GLN A 552 -20.69 16.72 -38.16
N VAL A 553 -21.23 16.22 -39.28
CA VAL A 553 -22.64 16.43 -39.68
C VAL A 553 -23.53 15.20 -39.50
N HIS A 554 -22.99 14.05 -39.10
CA HIS A 554 -23.75 12.80 -39.08
C HIS A 554 -24.82 12.78 -37.95
N PRO A 555 -26.11 12.51 -38.24
CA PRO A 555 -27.18 12.62 -37.25
C PRO A 555 -27.01 11.67 -36.06
N LYS A 556 -26.68 10.39 -36.32
CA LYS A 556 -26.44 9.41 -35.23
C LYS A 556 -25.26 9.77 -34.33
N VAL A 557 -24.28 10.53 -34.83
CA VAL A 557 -23.18 11.03 -33.99
C VAL A 557 -23.69 12.09 -33.02
N SER A 558 -24.64 12.93 -33.46
CA SER A 558 -25.31 13.92 -32.59
C SER A 558 -26.01 13.26 -31.41
N GLU A 559 -26.72 12.16 -31.66
CA GLU A 559 -27.38 11.37 -30.61
C GLU A 559 -26.37 10.82 -29.60
N ILE A 560 -25.29 10.20 -30.08
CA ILE A 560 -24.22 9.66 -29.22
C ILE A 560 -23.53 10.77 -28.41
N ALA A 561 -23.23 11.91 -29.05
CA ALA A 561 -22.56 13.06 -28.43
C ALA A 561 -23.39 13.72 -27.33
N SER A 562 -24.73 13.65 -27.43
CA SER A 562 -25.65 14.19 -26.41
C SER A 562 -25.79 13.32 -25.16
N ASN A 563 -25.27 12.08 -25.19
CA ASN A 563 -25.34 11.15 -24.08
C ASN A 563 -24.31 11.50 -22.99
N THR A 564 -24.63 11.22 -21.72
CA THR A 564 -23.76 11.48 -20.54
C THR A 564 -22.59 10.49 -20.41
N MET A 565 -22.35 9.65 -21.42
CA MET A 565 -21.26 8.66 -21.44
C MET A 565 -19.88 9.32 -21.57
N ASN A 566 -18.85 8.63 -21.10
CA ASN A 566 -17.47 9.07 -21.29
C ASN A 566 -17.07 9.04 -22.78
N VAL A 567 -16.14 9.93 -23.16
CA VAL A 567 -15.75 10.16 -24.56
C VAL A 567 -15.16 8.94 -25.26
N ASP A 568 -14.43 8.09 -24.53
CA ASP A 568 -13.89 6.84 -25.05
C ASP A 568 -14.99 5.85 -25.46
N ARG A 569 -16.05 5.74 -24.64
CA ARG A 569 -17.21 4.92 -24.96
C ARG A 569 -18.03 5.52 -26.11
N GLN A 570 -18.12 6.84 -26.20
CA GLN A 570 -18.74 7.51 -27.36
C GLN A 570 -17.97 7.16 -28.65
N TRP A 571 -16.65 7.25 -28.65
CA TRP A 571 -15.82 6.85 -29.79
C TRP A 571 -15.95 5.36 -30.12
N ASN A 572 -16.11 4.49 -29.12
CA ASN A 572 -16.42 3.08 -29.36
C ASN A 572 -17.72 2.90 -30.14
N LEU A 573 -18.79 3.60 -29.75
CA LEU A 573 -20.09 3.54 -30.43
C LEU A 573 -20.03 4.16 -31.84
N ILE A 574 -19.35 5.29 -31.99
CA ILE A 574 -19.14 5.95 -33.29
C ILE A 574 -18.42 5.00 -34.26
N GLY A 575 -17.42 4.27 -33.76
CA GLY A 575 -16.69 3.26 -34.53
C GLY A 575 -17.51 2.07 -35.00
N GLN A 576 -18.70 1.86 -34.44
CA GLN A 576 -19.60 0.76 -34.81
C GLN A 576 -20.65 1.19 -35.84
N LEU A 577 -20.74 2.49 -36.16
CA LEU A 577 -21.71 2.98 -37.13
C LEU A 577 -21.38 2.48 -38.54
N LYS A 578 -22.38 1.94 -39.21
CA LYS A 578 -22.28 1.36 -40.55
C LYS A 578 -23.16 2.10 -41.56
N ASN A 579 -22.73 2.10 -42.82
CA ASN A 579 -23.54 2.52 -43.95
C ASN A 579 -24.58 1.43 -44.32
N SER A 580 -25.39 1.70 -45.35
CA SER A 580 -26.39 0.76 -45.88
C SER A 580 -25.79 -0.58 -46.33
N ASP A 581 -24.53 -0.57 -46.75
CA ASP A 581 -23.83 -1.75 -47.28
C ASP A 581 -23.12 -2.54 -46.17
N GLY A 582 -23.27 -2.14 -44.90
CA GLY A 582 -22.67 -2.80 -43.75
C GLY A 582 -21.20 -2.44 -43.46
N HIS A 583 -20.60 -1.52 -44.22
CA HIS A 583 -19.25 -1.02 -44.00
C HIS A 583 -19.21 0.06 -42.92
N LEU A 584 -18.12 0.11 -42.15
CA LEU A 584 -17.92 1.15 -41.13
C LEU A 584 -17.86 2.54 -41.75
N LEU A 585 -18.49 3.52 -41.09
CA LEU A 585 -18.54 4.91 -41.57
C LEU A 585 -17.24 5.68 -41.31
N PHE A 586 -16.59 5.41 -40.17
CA PHE A 586 -15.44 6.18 -39.67
C PHE A 586 -14.27 5.29 -39.20
N PRO A 587 -13.84 4.28 -39.98
CA PRO A 587 -12.81 3.34 -39.54
C PRO A 587 -11.48 4.03 -39.21
N THR A 588 -11.04 4.96 -40.04
CA THR A 588 -9.74 5.64 -39.86
C THR A 588 -9.79 6.64 -38.72
N LEU A 589 -10.81 7.48 -38.69
CA LEU A 589 -11.01 8.51 -37.69
C LEU A 589 -11.15 7.91 -36.29
N THR A 590 -11.89 6.80 -36.17
CA THR A 590 -12.13 6.19 -34.85
C THR A 590 -10.86 5.60 -34.27
N GLU A 591 -10.01 4.96 -35.07
CA GLU A 591 -8.73 4.42 -34.58
C GLU A 591 -7.82 5.53 -34.04
N VAL A 592 -7.74 6.66 -34.76
CA VAL A 592 -7.00 7.85 -34.28
C VAL A 592 -7.58 8.36 -32.96
N MET A 593 -8.90 8.53 -32.89
CA MET A 593 -9.55 9.12 -31.72
C MET A 593 -9.52 8.23 -30.48
N LYS A 594 -9.62 6.90 -30.66
CA LYS A 594 -9.38 5.93 -29.59
C LYS A 594 -7.96 6.04 -29.05
N GLY A 595 -6.96 6.17 -29.93
CA GLY A 595 -5.58 6.44 -29.55
C GLY A 595 -5.44 7.73 -28.74
N LEU A 596 -6.06 8.82 -29.19
CA LEU A 596 -6.03 10.10 -28.47
C LEU A 596 -6.76 10.04 -27.11
N CYS A 597 -7.77 9.18 -26.94
CA CYS A 597 -8.40 8.95 -25.64
C CYS A 597 -7.44 8.30 -24.61
N CYS A 598 -6.36 7.65 -25.06
CA CYS A 598 -5.32 7.10 -24.19
C CYS A 598 -4.45 8.17 -23.54
N LEU A 599 -4.45 9.41 -24.02
CA LEU A 599 -3.71 10.51 -23.40
C LEU A 599 -4.18 10.73 -21.94
N THR A 600 -3.22 11.02 -21.07
CA THR A 600 -3.48 11.36 -19.68
C THR A 600 -3.82 12.84 -19.54
N HIS A 601 -4.29 13.20 -18.34
CA HIS A 601 -4.62 14.56 -17.95
C HIS A 601 -4.19 14.86 -16.49
N SER A 602 -3.57 13.88 -15.83
CA SER A 602 -3.01 13.94 -14.48
C SER A 602 -2.26 12.63 -14.18
N ASN A 603 -1.50 12.64 -13.07
CA ASN A 603 -0.84 11.45 -12.53
C ASN A 603 -1.70 10.66 -11.52
N ALA A 604 -3.02 10.89 -11.46
CA ALA A 604 -3.88 10.31 -10.44
C ALA A 604 -3.95 8.77 -10.46
N GLU A 605 -3.77 8.15 -11.63
CA GLU A 605 -3.75 6.68 -11.74
C GLU A 605 -2.57 6.05 -10.99
N VAL A 606 -1.40 6.67 -11.05
CA VAL A 606 -0.21 6.17 -10.36
C VAL A 606 -0.40 6.26 -8.85
N GLU A 607 -0.96 7.37 -8.36
CA GLU A 607 -1.31 7.53 -6.94
C GLU A 607 -2.37 6.53 -6.46
N ARG A 608 -3.35 6.19 -7.32
CA ARG A 608 -4.30 5.11 -7.03
C ARG A 608 -3.58 3.77 -6.83
N VAL A 609 -2.63 3.44 -7.70
CA VAL A 609 -1.82 2.21 -7.54
C VAL A 609 -1.07 2.22 -6.21
N PHE A 610 -0.43 3.34 -5.84
CA PHE A 610 0.24 3.44 -4.53
C PHE A 610 -0.71 3.31 -3.34
N SER A 611 -1.95 3.80 -3.45
CA SER A 611 -2.94 3.64 -2.39
C SER A 611 -3.32 2.17 -2.12
N LEU A 612 -3.24 1.32 -3.14
CA LEU A 612 -3.51 -0.13 -3.04
C LEU A 612 -2.33 -0.90 -2.43
N VAL A 613 -1.10 -0.43 -2.64
CA VAL A 613 0.15 -1.10 -2.24
C VAL A 613 0.63 -0.71 -0.83
N GLN A 614 -0.02 0.25 -0.15
CA GLN A 614 0.36 0.64 1.21
C GLN A 614 0.19 -0.51 2.23
N LYS A 615 1.23 -0.75 3.05
CA LYS A 615 1.15 -1.63 4.23
C LYS A 615 0.02 -1.16 5.15
N LYS A 616 -1.06 -1.93 5.23
CA LYS A 616 -2.02 -1.82 6.33
C LYS A 616 -1.33 -2.27 7.61
N ASN A 617 -0.97 -1.34 8.48
CA ASN A 617 -0.57 -1.69 9.84
C ASN A 617 -1.80 -2.24 10.56
N LEU A 618 -1.80 -3.54 10.86
CA LEU A 618 -2.79 -4.13 11.75
C LEU A 618 -2.48 -3.67 13.18
N ASN A 619 -3.47 -3.10 13.86
CA ASN A 619 -3.34 -2.71 15.26
C ASN A 619 -3.59 -3.93 16.14
N GLY A 620 -2.65 -4.24 17.04
CA GLY A 620 -2.78 -5.27 18.05
C GLY A 620 -2.32 -4.76 19.41
N VAL A 621 -2.78 -5.42 20.47
CA VAL A 621 -2.31 -5.20 21.84
C VAL A 621 -1.35 -6.34 22.18
N VAL A 622 -0.19 -6.01 22.74
CA VAL A 622 0.73 -7.03 23.25
C VAL A 622 0.11 -7.64 24.49
N VAL A 623 -0.06 -8.96 24.47
CA VAL A 623 -0.64 -9.77 25.56
C VAL A 623 0.42 -10.69 26.17
N SER A 624 0.13 -11.27 27.33
CA SER A 624 1.00 -12.28 27.93
C SER A 624 1.13 -13.50 27.01
N PRO A 625 2.32 -14.14 26.90
CA PRO A 625 2.48 -15.41 26.18
C PRO A 625 1.58 -16.54 26.70
N ASN A 626 1.08 -16.42 27.94
CA ASN A 626 0.16 -17.38 28.54
C ASN A 626 -1.31 -17.14 28.15
N GLU A 627 -1.65 -15.93 27.70
CA GLU A 627 -3.02 -15.50 27.47
C GLU A 627 -3.76 -16.34 26.43
N PRO A 628 -3.15 -16.75 25.28
CA PRO A 628 -3.80 -17.66 24.34
C PRO A 628 -4.23 -19.00 24.99
N ARG A 629 -3.44 -19.51 25.94
CA ARG A 629 -3.74 -20.75 26.65
C ARG A 629 -4.81 -20.54 27.72
N GLU A 630 -4.67 -19.49 28.52
CA GLU A 630 -5.51 -19.25 29.72
C GLU A 630 -6.90 -18.70 29.38
N THR A 631 -7.02 -17.91 28.31
CA THR A 631 -8.31 -17.29 27.93
C THR A 631 -9.00 -18.00 26.78
N ALA A 632 -8.24 -18.47 25.78
CA ALA A 632 -8.79 -19.06 24.57
C ALA A 632 -8.62 -20.59 24.49
N GLY A 633 -7.95 -21.22 25.48
CA GLY A 633 -7.73 -22.66 25.51
C GLY A 633 -6.80 -23.17 24.41
N LEU A 634 -6.01 -22.30 23.78
CA LEU A 634 -5.13 -22.64 22.66
C LEU A 634 -3.77 -23.15 23.16
N TYR A 635 -3.26 -24.20 22.52
CA TYR A 635 -1.88 -24.63 22.74
C TYR A 635 -0.91 -23.60 22.11
N TRP A 636 -0.02 -23.06 22.93
CA TRP A 636 0.90 -21.97 22.53
C TRP A 636 2.38 -22.39 22.57
N GLY A 637 2.64 -23.69 22.40
CA GLY A 637 3.99 -24.27 22.45
C GLY A 637 4.45 -24.66 23.85
N TYR A 638 5.76 -24.84 24.00
CA TYR A 638 6.42 -25.16 25.27
C TYR A 638 7.68 -24.31 25.44
N THR A 639 8.12 -24.15 26.69
CA THR A 639 9.43 -23.59 27.03
C THR A 639 10.42 -24.70 27.32
N VAL A 640 11.69 -24.51 26.94
CA VAL A 640 12.77 -25.45 27.21
C VAL A 640 13.60 -24.94 28.38
N ARG A 641 13.81 -25.78 29.40
CA ARG A 641 14.62 -25.46 30.58
C ARG A 641 15.68 -26.53 30.78
N LEU A 642 16.92 -26.11 31.01
CA LEU A 642 18.02 -26.99 31.38
C LEU A 642 18.12 -27.07 32.91
N ALA A 643 18.25 -28.27 33.45
CA ALA A 643 18.51 -28.54 34.87
C ALA A 643 19.81 -29.34 34.99
N SER A 644 20.70 -28.93 35.91
CA SER A 644 22.03 -29.54 36.06
C SER A 644 22.02 -30.92 36.73
N CYS A 645 20.98 -31.22 37.50
CA CYS A 645 20.73 -32.49 38.17
C CYS A 645 19.24 -32.63 38.51
N LEU A 646 18.81 -33.82 38.95
CA LEU A 646 17.40 -34.13 39.16
C LEU A 646 16.75 -33.23 40.23
N SER A 647 17.44 -32.88 41.30
CA SER A 647 16.92 -31.99 42.35
C SER A 647 16.66 -30.56 41.84
N GLN A 648 17.41 -30.09 40.84
CA GLN A 648 17.18 -28.80 40.18
C GLN A 648 15.96 -28.80 39.25
N VAL A 649 15.46 -29.99 38.86
CA VAL A 649 14.20 -30.07 38.12
C VAL A 649 13.06 -29.50 38.98
N PHE A 650 13.05 -29.81 40.28
CA PHE A 650 12.01 -29.36 41.22
C PHE A 650 12.31 -27.99 41.84
N LYS A 651 13.55 -27.76 42.31
CA LYS A 651 13.92 -26.51 43.01
C LYS A 651 13.85 -25.26 42.13
N ALA A 652 14.15 -25.39 40.84
CA ALA A 652 14.11 -24.29 39.88
C ALA A 652 12.83 -24.31 39.02
N CYS A 653 11.68 -24.68 39.61
CA CYS A 653 10.38 -24.64 38.96
C CYS A 653 10.00 -23.17 38.61
N PRO A 654 9.53 -22.88 37.39
CA PRO A 654 9.14 -21.52 36.99
C PRO A 654 7.78 -21.10 37.56
N HIS A 655 7.04 -22.00 38.21
CA HIS A 655 5.72 -21.73 38.75
C HIS A 655 5.78 -21.38 40.25
N PRO A 656 5.17 -20.27 40.68
CA PRO A 656 4.97 -19.99 42.10
C PRO A 656 4.19 -21.14 42.75
N GLY A 657 4.75 -21.76 43.80
CA GLY A 657 4.18 -22.94 44.45
C GLY A 657 4.75 -24.29 43.97
N GLY A 658 5.62 -24.30 42.97
CA GLY A 658 6.28 -25.51 42.47
C GLY A 658 5.36 -26.39 41.61
N TYR A 659 5.77 -27.64 41.40
CA TYR A 659 4.90 -28.66 40.80
C TYR A 659 4.10 -29.32 41.92
N ASP A 660 2.78 -29.13 41.93
CA ASP A 660 1.88 -29.68 42.94
C ASP A 660 1.48 -31.13 42.65
N LEU A 661 1.74 -31.61 41.44
CA LEU A 661 1.66 -33.03 41.07
C LEU A 661 2.99 -33.53 40.45
N THR A 662 3.60 -34.54 41.06
CA THR A 662 4.87 -35.13 40.58
C THR A 662 4.70 -36.60 40.23
N ILE A 663 5.01 -36.97 38.99
CA ILE A 663 4.88 -38.33 38.47
C ILE A 663 6.22 -38.81 37.93
N GLY A 664 6.76 -39.89 38.50
CA GLY A 664 7.92 -40.60 37.97
C GLY A 664 7.46 -41.82 37.16
N THR A 665 8.14 -42.12 36.06
CA THR A 665 7.81 -43.28 35.22
C THR A 665 8.87 -44.37 35.35
N SER A 666 8.44 -45.62 35.60
CA SER A 666 9.32 -46.79 35.64
C SER A 666 8.52 -48.07 35.46
N GLU A 667 9.14 -49.12 34.88
CA GLU A 667 8.55 -50.46 34.81
C GLU A 667 8.23 -51.06 36.19
N LYS A 668 8.94 -50.61 37.23
CA LYS A 668 8.73 -51.00 38.64
C LYS A 668 7.60 -50.22 39.33
N GLY A 669 7.02 -49.23 38.64
CA GLY A 669 5.94 -48.41 39.17
C GLY A 669 4.60 -49.16 39.22
N LYS A 670 3.61 -48.53 39.86
CA LYS A 670 2.23 -49.02 39.87
C LYS A 670 1.64 -48.97 38.46
N ASP A 671 0.82 -49.95 38.13
CA ASP A 671 0.11 -49.99 36.84
C ASP A 671 -0.67 -48.68 36.63
N VAL A 672 -0.44 -47.99 35.51
CA VAL A 672 -1.10 -46.72 35.17
C VAL A 672 -2.62 -46.80 35.23
N GLU A 673 -3.21 -47.98 34.96
CA GLU A 673 -4.66 -48.18 35.06
C GLU A 673 -5.16 -47.99 36.49
N GLN A 674 -4.36 -48.37 37.49
CA GLN A 674 -4.69 -48.35 38.92
C GLN A 674 -4.36 -47.03 39.62
N VAL A 675 -3.86 -46.04 38.87
CA VAL A 675 -3.44 -44.75 39.43
C VAL A 675 -4.49 -43.68 39.16
N ASP A 676 -5.05 -43.11 40.22
CA ASP A 676 -5.88 -41.91 40.15
C ASP A 676 -5.07 -40.67 40.52
N LEU A 677 -5.22 -39.60 39.74
CA LEU A 677 -4.44 -38.38 39.90
C LEU A 677 -5.27 -37.33 40.66
N PRO A 678 -4.70 -36.67 41.69
CA PRO A 678 -5.38 -35.60 42.40
C PRO A 678 -5.50 -34.35 41.53
N ARG A 679 -6.42 -33.46 41.90
CA ARG A 679 -6.52 -32.13 41.26
C ARG A 679 -5.21 -31.37 41.43
N PHE A 680 -4.72 -30.77 40.34
CA PHE A 680 -3.43 -30.08 40.30
C PHE A 680 -3.50 -28.84 39.39
N ASN A 681 -2.56 -27.91 39.59
CA ASN A 681 -2.36 -26.73 38.76
C ASN A 681 -1.13 -26.89 37.85
N HIS A 682 -0.06 -27.50 38.36
CA HIS A 682 1.23 -27.67 37.71
C HIS A 682 1.76 -29.10 37.91
N ALA A 683 1.52 -29.97 36.94
CA ALA A 683 2.07 -31.32 36.95
C ALA A 683 3.46 -31.39 36.30
N ILE A 684 4.30 -32.29 36.80
CA ILE A 684 5.53 -32.72 36.14
C ILE A 684 5.56 -34.25 36.00
N ILE A 685 5.94 -34.70 34.81
CA ILE A 685 6.16 -36.12 34.51
C ILE A 685 7.64 -36.28 34.17
N VAL A 686 8.33 -37.16 34.88
CA VAL A 686 9.78 -37.32 34.78
C VAL A 686 10.12 -38.71 34.27
N PHE A 687 10.96 -38.75 33.23
CA PHE A 687 11.39 -39.96 32.55
C PHE A 687 12.87 -40.22 32.80
N GLY A 688 13.19 -41.49 33.04
CA GLY A 688 14.57 -41.95 33.13
C GLY A 688 15.23 -42.12 31.76
N GLY A 689 16.56 -42.18 31.76
CA GLY A 689 17.34 -42.60 30.60
C GLY A 689 17.46 -44.13 30.53
N LEU A 690 18.50 -44.62 29.85
CA LEU A 690 18.73 -46.08 29.68
C LEU A 690 18.81 -46.86 31.01
N LYS A 691 19.29 -46.21 32.08
CA LYS A 691 19.43 -46.80 33.43
C LYS A 691 18.28 -46.44 34.38
N GLY A 692 17.16 -45.96 33.84
CA GLY A 692 16.02 -45.52 34.65
C GLY A 692 16.29 -44.19 35.39
N LEU A 693 15.43 -43.89 36.36
CA LEU A 693 15.55 -42.71 37.21
C LEU A 693 16.58 -42.92 38.32
N GLU A 694 16.86 -44.18 38.65
CA GLU A 694 17.86 -44.62 39.63
C GLU A 694 19.22 -43.95 39.39
N ALA A 695 19.69 -43.95 38.15
CA ALA A 695 20.98 -43.32 37.80
C ALA A 695 20.99 -41.79 37.98
N SER A 696 19.83 -41.13 37.94
CA SER A 696 19.73 -39.69 38.17
C SER A 696 19.62 -39.34 39.65
N VAL A 697 19.12 -40.27 40.46
CA VAL A 697 19.06 -40.15 41.92
C VAL A 697 20.43 -40.41 42.53
N GLU A 698 21.10 -41.49 42.12
CA GLU A 698 22.45 -41.86 42.57
C GLU A 698 23.49 -40.77 42.23
N ALA A 699 23.33 -40.09 41.09
CA ALA A 699 24.25 -39.04 40.65
C ALA A 699 24.01 -37.66 41.29
N ASP A 700 22.97 -37.50 42.11
CA ASP A 700 22.62 -36.23 42.76
C ASP A 700 22.77 -36.33 44.27
N ASP A 701 23.96 -35.98 44.80
CA ASP A 701 24.31 -35.98 46.23
C ASP A 701 23.35 -35.19 47.14
N LYS A 702 22.42 -34.42 46.57
CA LYS A 702 21.40 -33.65 47.28
C LYS A 702 20.09 -34.42 47.49
N MET A 703 19.94 -35.60 46.89
CA MET A 703 18.82 -36.50 47.13
C MET A 703 19.06 -37.25 48.45
N GLN A 704 18.01 -37.41 49.24
CA GLN A 704 18.07 -38.06 50.56
C GLN A 704 17.62 -39.52 50.52
N THR A 705 17.41 -40.08 49.33
CA THR A 705 16.90 -41.42 49.10
C THR A 705 17.60 -42.05 47.91
N ASP A 706 17.81 -43.36 47.96
CA ASP A 706 18.32 -44.17 46.85
C ASP A 706 17.18 -44.80 46.03
N ASP A 707 15.92 -44.71 46.50
CA ASP A 707 14.74 -45.16 45.78
C ASP A 707 14.03 -43.98 45.10
N PRO A 708 14.04 -43.91 43.75
CA PRO A 708 13.32 -42.85 43.04
C PRO A 708 11.82 -42.79 43.35
N SER A 709 11.20 -43.90 43.79
CA SER A 709 9.77 -43.94 44.08
C SER A 709 9.36 -43.00 45.22
N GLU A 710 10.27 -42.70 46.16
CA GLU A 710 10.05 -41.81 47.30
C GLU A 710 10.08 -40.31 46.93
N ILE A 711 10.57 -39.98 45.73
CA ILE A 711 10.71 -38.60 45.24
C ILE A 711 9.39 -38.09 44.63
N PHE A 712 8.57 -39.01 44.11
CA PHE A 712 7.37 -38.68 43.37
C PHE A 712 6.12 -39.04 44.16
N GLN A 713 5.07 -38.23 44.04
CA GLN A 713 3.76 -38.57 44.60
C GLN A 713 3.18 -39.82 43.94
N HIS A 714 3.44 -40.00 42.64
CA HIS A 714 3.08 -41.20 41.89
C HIS A 714 4.29 -41.74 41.15
N TYR A 715 4.54 -43.05 41.28
CA TYR A 715 5.56 -43.76 40.54
C TYR A 715 4.90 -44.86 39.70
N VAL A 716 4.92 -44.71 38.38
CA VAL A 716 3.94 -45.35 37.48
C VAL A 716 4.60 -46.14 36.36
N ASN A 717 4.11 -47.36 36.14
CA ASN A 717 4.36 -48.14 34.94
C ASN A 717 3.32 -47.78 33.87
N VAL A 718 3.77 -47.02 32.87
CA VAL A 718 2.95 -46.49 31.77
C VAL A 718 2.69 -47.50 30.65
N CYS A 719 3.33 -48.68 30.69
CA CYS A 719 3.15 -49.74 29.70
C CYS A 719 3.15 -51.13 30.38
N PRO A 720 2.08 -51.48 31.12
CA PRO A 720 1.96 -52.81 31.71
C PRO A 720 2.06 -53.90 30.64
N LYS A 721 2.74 -55.01 30.96
CA LYS A 721 2.94 -56.15 30.04
C LYS A 721 3.69 -55.78 28.75
N GLN A 722 4.66 -54.86 28.84
CA GLN A 722 5.53 -54.54 27.70
C GLN A 722 6.16 -55.80 27.08
N GLY A 723 6.06 -55.93 25.75
CA GLY A 723 6.63 -57.06 25.00
C GLY A 723 8.13 -56.94 24.72
N SER A 724 8.73 -55.79 25.03
CA SER A 724 10.16 -55.53 24.95
C SER A 724 10.77 -55.47 26.34
N ARG A 725 12.03 -55.90 26.48
CA ARG A 725 12.77 -55.79 27.75
C ARG A 725 13.01 -54.33 28.14
N THR A 726 13.15 -53.43 27.17
CA THR A 726 13.36 -51.99 27.42
C THR A 726 12.49 -51.16 26.48
N ILE A 727 12.03 -50.01 26.97
CA ILE A 727 11.33 -48.97 26.20
C ILE A 727 12.24 -47.75 26.19
N ARG A 728 12.54 -47.19 25.01
CA ARG A 728 13.38 -46.00 24.90
C ARG A 728 12.63 -44.78 25.44
N THR A 729 13.33 -43.79 25.99
CA THR A 729 12.72 -42.62 26.63
C THR A 729 11.75 -41.87 25.70
N GLU A 730 12.08 -41.74 24.42
CA GLU A 730 11.23 -41.11 23.41
C GLU A 730 9.96 -41.92 23.08
N GLU A 731 10.01 -43.24 23.21
CA GLU A 731 8.84 -44.14 23.07
C GLU A 731 7.98 -44.06 24.33
N ALA A 732 8.62 -44.12 25.50
CA ALA A 732 7.98 -44.02 26.80
C ALA A 732 7.24 -42.69 26.97
N LEU A 733 7.79 -41.58 26.45
CA LEU A 733 7.14 -40.27 26.47
C LEU A 733 5.79 -40.30 25.73
N LEU A 734 5.76 -40.84 24.51
CA LEU A 734 4.52 -40.92 23.73
C LEU A 734 3.49 -41.85 24.40
N ILE A 735 3.94 -43.00 24.91
CA ILE A 735 3.07 -43.97 25.60
C ILE A 735 2.50 -43.36 26.88
N ALA A 736 3.34 -42.74 27.71
CA ALA A 736 2.94 -42.08 28.95
C ALA A 736 1.97 -40.93 28.69
N MET A 737 2.25 -40.07 27.71
CA MET A 737 1.35 -38.95 27.41
C MET A 737 0.00 -39.44 26.89
N SER A 738 -0.03 -40.52 26.10
CA SER A 738 -1.29 -41.13 25.64
C SER A 738 -2.10 -41.74 26.78
N THR A 739 -1.45 -42.51 27.65
CA THR A 739 -2.10 -43.24 28.76
C THR A 739 -2.51 -42.32 29.92
N LEU A 740 -1.69 -41.32 30.25
CA LEU A 740 -1.98 -40.37 31.31
C LEU A 740 -2.88 -39.22 30.85
N SER A 741 -2.96 -38.86 29.56
CA SER A 741 -3.75 -37.72 29.10
C SER A 741 -5.22 -37.74 29.56
N PRO A 742 -5.97 -38.85 29.48
CA PRO A 742 -7.34 -38.91 30.00
C PRO A 742 -7.43 -38.64 31.50
N LYS A 743 -6.49 -39.21 32.29
CA LYS A 743 -6.44 -39.06 33.75
C LYS A 743 -6.05 -37.62 34.14
N ILE A 744 -5.08 -37.02 33.45
CA ILE A 744 -4.65 -35.62 33.60
C ILE A 744 -5.81 -34.67 33.29
N LYS A 745 -6.55 -34.92 32.20
CA LYS A 745 -7.74 -34.13 31.85
C LYS A 745 -8.80 -34.20 32.94
N SER A 746 -9.14 -35.40 33.41
CA SER A 746 -10.14 -35.61 34.47
C SER A 746 -9.76 -34.90 35.78
N ALA A 747 -8.49 -35.02 36.19
CA ALA A 747 -7.97 -34.37 37.39
C ALA A 747 -7.96 -32.84 37.29
N HIS A 748 -7.80 -32.29 36.08
CA HIS A 748 -7.83 -30.85 35.84
C HIS A 748 -9.27 -30.29 35.77
N THR A 749 -10.24 -31.03 35.22
CA THR A 749 -11.64 -30.60 35.06
C THR A 749 -12.54 -30.89 36.26
N GLY A 750 -12.09 -31.67 37.25
CA GLY A 750 -12.82 -31.92 38.50
C GLY A 750 -14.01 -32.89 38.39
N THR A 751 -14.05 -33.73 37.36
CA THR A 751 -15.09 -34.75 37.18
C THR A 751 -14.64 -36.08 37.77
N ASP A 752 -15.33 -36.50 38.84
CA ASP A 752 -15.09 -37.74 39.59
C ASP A 752 -15.70 -38.94 38.83
N ASN A 753 -14.89 -39.90 38.40
CA ASN A 753 -15.32 -41.08 37.60
C ASN A 753 -15.90 -42.23 38.47
N SER A 754 -16.33 -41.94 39.70
CA SER A 754 -16.82 -42.93 40.67
C SER A 754 -18.31 -43.32 40.52
N LYS A 755 -18.93 -43.09 39.36
CA LYS A 755 -20.27 -43.61 39.06
C LYS A 755 -20.24 -44.56 37.87
N SER A 756 -20.13 -45.84 38.21
CA SER A 756 -20.67 -46.95 37.44
C SER A 756 -22.09 -46.62 36.93
N GLN A 757 -22.35 -46.93 35.66
CA GLN A 757 -23.72 -47.19 35.23
C GLN A 757 -23.89 -48.69 34.92
N PRO A 758 -25.04 -49.28 35.29
CA PRO A 758 -25.27 -50.71 35.28
C PRO A 758 -25.92 -51.20 33.98
N SER A 759 -25.74 -52.53 33.79
CA SER A 759 -26.23 -53.48 32.77
C SER A 759 -25.81 -53.25 31.32
#